data_AF-A0A924PSD5-F1
#
_entry.id   AF-A0A924PSD5-F1
#
_cell.length_a   1.000
_cell.length_b   1.000
_cell.length_c   1.000
_cell.angle_alpha   90.00
_cell.angle_beta   90.00
_cell.angle_gamma   90.00
#
_symmetry.space_group_name_H-M   'P 1'
#
loop_
_entity.id
_entity.type
_entity.pdbx_description
1 polymer ?
#
loop_
_entity_poly.entity_id
_entity_poly.type
_entity_poly.pdbx_seq_one_letter_code
_entity_poly.pdbx_strand_id
1 'polypeptide(L)'
;MKQQSGRFNWAGGALLALAGSLAGGFAQAEDAHYFVVREQANGALSVASHRFVRLSGKLTPMASSQPGRQQSVLAASMVDKKTGASVFDTQALGSPWIRAEFQSPGQTQIEGRVVPAGERQYVLRLPVQAGKLLRLKANTLASGAATSVQTGGATAAKAPPPPAVLDIDLDQYAAPSPSLLRAAPPPAVPGSESGLLINNGDAANRLDLLIVAEGYTLAQKAQFITQATELAHKFLSISPYQDYQQLINVRWLFVPSNQSGADKPDCGETPGAEVVMVDTAFDATYCAAGLRRLLVADSTKVPTAAADVPDWDMVAVLVNDEEYGGSGGYISVSSTNAASADVMQHELGHSFSKLADEYDSPYPSYPACSDQPGTPLGACEANVTDQTVRSSLKWKRWVASATPIPSVAPMPDPIEAGLWQGARYQSSGMYRQCFSGIMRSLGSPFCHVDGEAFVKQLFGGGWGAPSAGVSLIEPGALPATASVTANVGTPLGFQATVAGSANNGGLTATWLVDQQPVKTVATQHGQWQTFSYTVADSAPHTIEFKVKDNTPLMLDAPTSSKAWAVQGVAVLPGAPTITALTASWYSLKLSFTPPAAVPGAVITGYTSTCTAPSRATAIATASKSPITMSWLQGGVTYTCTVVAKSASGNGPASAPRSAKTLKLF
;
A
#
# COMPACT_ATOMS: atom_id res chain seq x y z
N MET A 1 74.37 -7.50 16.50
CA MET A 1 74.63 -6.79 17.77
C MET A 1 73.42 -6.94 18.67
N LYS A 2 73.68 -7.14 19.96
CA LYS A 2 72.77 -7.14 21.13
C LYS A 2 71.65 -6.08 21.02
N GLN A 3 70.44 -6.17 21.59
CA GLN A 3 69.95 -6.69 22.88
C GLN A 3 68.39 -6.62 22.85
N GLN A 4 67.65 -7.65 23.32
CA GLN A 4 66.77 -7.66 24.53
C GLN A 4 65.61 -6.63 24.55
N SER A 5 64.36 -6.92 24.93
CA SER A 5 63.75 -8.02 25.69
C SER A 5 62.22 -7.82 25.76
N GLY A 6 61.45 -8.91 25.91
CA GLY A 6 60.09 -8.84 26.50
C GLY A 6 59.20 -10.03 26.15
N ARG A 7 59.12 -11.01 27.06
CA ARG A 7 58.27 -12.21 26.99
C ARG A 7 56.79 -11.88 27.26
N PHE A 8 55.84 -12.61 26.67
CA PHE A 8 54.96 -13.57 27.36
C PHE A 8 54.01 -14.28 26.37
N ASN A 9 53.99 -15.61 26.43
CA ASN A 9 53.03 -16.52 25.78
C ASN A 9 51.72 -16.55 26.57
N TRP A 10 50.55 -16.61 25.92
CA TRP A 10 49.39 -17.39 26.41
C TRP A 10 48.52 -17.86 25.24
N ALA A 11 48.09 -19.12 25.34
CA ALA A 11 47.20 -19.83 24.45
C ALA A 11 45.73 -19.44 24.64
N GLY A 12 44.91 -19.70 23.62
CA GLY A 12 43.48 -20.03 23.75
C GLY A 12 42.53 -18.85 23.96
N GLY A 13 41.79 -18.49 22.90
CA GLY A 13 40.66 -17.57 22.99
C GLY A 13 39.85 -17.54 21.70
N ALA A 14 38.92 -18.47 21.54
CA ALA A 14 37.86 -18.36 20.55
C ALA A 14 37.00 -17.15 20.90
N LEU A 15 37.10 -16.07 20.13
CA LEU A 15 36.11 -15.00 20.17
C LEU A 15 34.82 -15.52 19.54
N LEU A 16 33.86 -15.90 20.38
CA LEU A 16 32.45 -15.94 20.01
C LEU A 16 32.02 -14.49 19.69
N ALA A 17 31.90 -14.17 18.40
CA ALA A 17 31.12 -13.02 17.96
C ALA A 17 29.64 -13.35 18.16
N LEU A 18 29.05 -12.82 19.23
CA LEU A 18 27.60 -12.73 19.41
C LEU A 18 27.05 -11.74 18.38
N ALA A 19 26.78 -12.22 17.16
CA ALA A 19 25.87 -11.57 16.25
C ALA A 19 24.44 -11.84 16.75
N GLY A 20 23.93 -10.93 17.57
CA GLY A 20 22.51 -10.86 17.90
C GLY A 20 21.73 -10.55 16.64
N SER A 21 21.07 -11.56 16.07
CA SER A 21 20.11 -11.42 14.98
C SER A 21 18.86 -10.68 15.48
N LEU A 22 18.85 -9.36 15.38
CA LEU A 22 17.63 -8.56 15.32
C LEU A 22 17.16 -8.53 13.85
N ALA A 23 16.60 -9.65 13.38
CA ALA A 23 15.85 -9.68 12.13
C ALA A 23 14.39 -9.32 12.45
N GLY A 24 14.13 -8.03 12.62
CA GLY A 24 12.79 -7.49 12.43
C GLY A 24 12.43 -7.60 10.94
N GLY A 25 11.21 -8.03 10.64
CA GLY A 25 10.71 -8.14 9.27
C GLY A 25 10.52 -6.76 8.64
N PHE A 26 11.60 -6.15 8.18
CA PHE A 26 11.54 -5.13 7.14
C PHE A 26 11.13 -5.81 5.84
N ALA A 27 10.34 -5.12 5.00
CA ALA A 27 10.12 -5.56 3.64
C ALA A 27 11.51 -5.76 3.00
N GLN A 28 11.81 -7.00 2.59
CA GLN A 28 13.10 -7.27 1.97
C GLN A 28 13.10 -6.65 0.59
N ALA A 29 13.99 -5.68 0.37
CA ALA A 29 14.25 -5.10 -0.94
C ALA A 29 14.40 -6.20 -2.01
N GLU A 30 13.80 -5.99 -3.17
CA GLU A 30 13.69 -6.97 -4.25
C GLU A 30 14.33 -6.42 -5.53
N ASP A 31 15.10 -7.25 -6.21
CA ASP A 31 15.62 -6.90 -7.53
C ASP A 31 14.53 -7.10 -8.59
N ALA A 32 14.37 -6.11 -9.45
CA ALA A 32 13.33 -6.08 -10.47
C ALA A 32 13.88 -5.68 -11.84
N HIS A 33 13.25 -6.22 -12.89
CA HIS A 33 13.30 -5.62 -14.21
C HIS A 33 12.43 -4.37 -14.21
N TYR A 34 12.96 -3.27 -14.74
CA TYR A 34 12.24 -2.04 -15.01
C TYR A 34 12.22 -1.84 -16.53
N PHE A 35 11.05 -1.97 -17.14
CA PHE A 35 10.86 -1.75 -18.57
C PHE A 35 10.06 -0.48 -18.82
N VAL A 36 10.51 0.31 -19.79
CA VAL A 36 9.67 1.30 -20.47
C VAL A 36 9.24 0.68 -21.79
N VAL A 37 7.93 0.53 -21.97
CA VAL A 37 7.33 -0.05 -23.18
C VAL A 37 6.56 1.04 -23.91
N ARG A 38 6.80 1.13 -25.21
CA ARG A 38 6.11 2.02 -26.13
C ARG A 38 5.05 1.25 -26.90
N GLU A 39 3.87 1.84 -26.99
CA GLU A 39 2.80 1.45 -27.92
C GLU A 39 2.62 2.57 -28.95
N GLN A 40 2.89 2.26 -30.21
CA GLN A 40 2.68 3.19 -31.32
C GLN A 40 1.19 3.36 -31.63
N ALA A 41 0.82 4.42 -32.37
CA ALA A 41 -0.57 4.66 -32.80
C ALA A 41 -1.23 3.47 -33.54
N ASN A 42 -0.43 2.63 -34.20
CA ASN A 42 -0.90 1.42 -34.89
C ASN A 42 -1.07 0.20 -33.95
N GLY A 43 -0.83 0.37 -32.64
CA GLY A 43 -0.90 -0.68 -31.62
C GLY A 43 0.37 -1.53 -31.50
N ALA A 44 1.42 -1.27 -32.28
CA ALA A 44 2.68 -2.02 -32.19
C ALA A 44 3.39 -1.73 -30.86
N LEU A 45 3.79 -2.80 -30.17
CA LEU A 45 4.52 -2.75 -28.91
C LEU A 45 6.03 -2.89 -29.15
N SER A 46 6.83 -2.12 -28.42
CA SER A 46 8.29 -2.23 -28.42
C SER A 46 8.89 -1.86 -27.06
N VAL A 47 10.00 -2.48 -26.69
CA VAL A 47 10.78 -2.05 -25.51
C VAL A 47 11.58 -0.80 -25.86
N ALA A 48 11.30 0.30 -25.17
CA ALA A 48 12.03 1.56 -25.34
C ALA A 48 13.29 1.59 -24.47
N SER A 49 13.20 1.10 -23.24
CA SER A 49 14.35 0.96 -22.34
C SER A 49 14.15 -0.17 -21.34
N HIS A 50 15.27 -0.68 -20.82
CA HIS A 50 15.31 -1.67 -19.76
C HIS A 50 16.45 -1.34 -18.78
N ARG A 51 16.17 -1.52 -17.49
CA ARG A 51 17.17 -1.51 -16.42
C ARG A 51 16.89 -2.59 -15.39
N PHE A 52 17.94 -3.04 -14.71
CA PHE A 52 17.81 -3.71 -13.42
C PHE A 52 17.77 -2.65 -12.33
N VAL A 53 16.76 -2.73 -11.48
CA VAL A 53 16.56 -1.82 -10.35
C VAL A 53 16.39 -2.63 -9.08
N ARG A 54 16.63 -2.00 -7.94
CA ARG A 54 16.36 -2.59 -6.63
C ARG A 54 15.26 -1.77 -5.95
N LEU A 55 14.11 -2.41 -5.75
CA LEU A 55 12.95 -1.82 -5.11
C LEU A 55 13.05 -1.97 -3.60
N SER A 56 12.52 -0.99 -2.88
CA SER A 56 12.46 -0.97 -1.42
C SER A 56 11.56 -2.06 -0.85
N GLY A 57 10.45 -2.36 -1.53
CA GLY A 57 9.48 -3.38 -1.16
C GLY A 57 9.40 -4.54 -2.14
N LYS A 58 8.73 -5.62 -1.73
CA LYS A 58 8.41 -6.74 -2.62
C LYS A 58 7.29 -6.38 -3.59
N LEU A 59 7.45 -6.78 -4.84
CA LEU A 59 6.41 -6.70 -5.85
C LEU A 59 5.29 -7.69 -5.53
N THR A 60 4.06 -7.21 -5.67
CA THR A 60 2.86 -8.03 -5.54
C THR A 60 2.12 -8.04 -6.88
N PRO A 61 1.60 -9.20 -7.31
CA PRO A 61 0.76 -9.26 -8.50
C PRO A 61 -0.44 -8.32 -8.34
N MET A 62 -0.76 -7.56 -9.39
CA MET A 62 -1.92 -6.67 -9.40
C MET A 62 -3.08 -7.34 -10.13
N ALA A 63 -4.27 -7.29 -9.52
CA ALA A 63 -5.50 -7.67 -10.20
C ALA A 63 -5.84 -6.68 -11.32
N SER A 64 -6.80 -7.03 -12.19
CA SER A 64 -7.26 -6.10 -13.22
C SER A 64 -7.78 -4.82 -12.60
N SER A 65 -7.10 -3.70 -12.85
CA SER A 65 -7.62 -2.38 -12.57
C SER A 65 -8.81 -2.09 -13.49
N GLN A 66 -9.82 -1.37 -13.01
CA GLN A 66 -10.75 -0.68 -13.90
C GLN A 66 -10.08 0.63 -14.29
N PRO A 67 -9.49 0.73 -15.49
CA PRO A 67 -8.85 1.98 -15.88
C PRO A 67 -9.88 3.09 -15.98
N GLY A 68 -9.45 4.30 -15.64
CA GLY A 68 -10.19 5.48 -16.03
C GLY A 68 -10.35 5.53 -17.55
N ARG A 69 -11.38 6.21 -18.04
CA ARG A 69 -11.65 6.29 -19.48
C ARG A 69 -10.52 6.88 -20.32
N GLN A 70 -9.74 7.78 -19.71
CA GLN A 70 -8.54 8.37 -20.30
C GLN A 70 -7.26 7.61 -19.97
N GLN A 71 -7.37 6.34 -19.58
CA GLN A 71 -6.22 5.48 -19.35
C GLN A 71 -6.24 4.33 -20.35
N SER A 72 -5.07 4.03 -20.89
CA SER A 72 -4.81 2.80 -21.62
C SER A 72 -4.22 1.78 -20.65
N VAL A 73 -4.53 0.50 -20.86
CA VAL A 73 -4.00 -0.59 -20.02
C VAL A 73 -3.20 -1.54 -20.87
N LEU A 74 -1.98 -1.80 -20.41
CA LEU A 74 -1.15 -2.87 -20.91
C LEU A 74 -1.19 -4.03 -19.92
N ALA A 75 -1.75 -5.17 -20.31
CA ALA A 75 -1.67 -6.38 -19.51
C ALA A 75 -0.27 -6.98 -19.67
N ALA A 76 0.35 -7.33 -18.54
CA ALA A 76 1.69 -7.89 -18.49
C ALA A 76 1.71 -9.13 -17.61
N SER A 77 2.12 -10.25 -18.20
CA SER A 77 2.24 -11.54 -17.49
C SER A 77 3.68 -12.03 -17.60
N MET A 78 4.30 -12.33 -16.46
CA MET A 78 5.51 -13.14 -16.43
C MET A 78 5.10 -14.61 -16.50
N VAL A 79 5.59 -15.30 -17.52
CA VAL A 79 5.20 -16.67 -17.87
C VAL A 79 6.40 -17.59 -17.72
N ASP A 80 6.19 -18.79 -17.18
CA ASP A 80 7.20 -19.84 -17.19
C ASP A 80 7.41 -20.39 -18.61
N LYS A 81 8.66 -20.39 -19.10
CA LYS A 81 8.95 -20.82 -20.48
C LYS A 81 8.64 -22.28 -20.75
N LYS A 82 8.74 -23.15 -19.74
CA LYS A 82 8.56 -24.60 -19.91
C LYS A 82 7.09 -24.98 -19.85
N THR A 83 6.34 -24.41 -18.92
CA THR A 83 4.95 -24.79 -18.68
C THR A 83 3.94 -23.87 -19.36
N GLY A 84 4.34 -22.64 -19.73
CA GLY A 84 3.43 -21.62 -20.24
C GLY A 84 2.51 -21.01 -19.18
N ALA A 85 2.69 -21.35 -17.90
CA ALA A 85 1.86 -20.85 -16.81
C ALA A 85 2.29 -19.44 -16.38
N SER A 86 1.32 -18.58 -16.08
CA SER A 86 1.60 -17.28 -15.45
C SER A 86 2.14 -17.49 -14.02
N VAL A 87 3.20 -16.78 -13.68
CA VAL A 87 3.82 -16.78 -12.35
C VAL A 87 3.74 -15.43 -11.65
N PHE A 88 3.47 -14.37 -12.42
CA PHE A 88 3.23 -13.02 -11.91
C PHE A 88 2.42 -12.25 -12.95
N ASP A 89 1.30 -11.68 -12.52
CA ASP A 89 0.45 -10.86 -13.37
C ASP A 89 0.39 -9.43 -12.85
N THR A 90 0.46 -8.48 -13.76
CA THR A 90 0.32 -7.07 -13.45
C THR A 90 -0.27 -6.32 -14.64
N GLN A 91 -0.47 -5.02 -14.45
CA GLN A 91 -0.89 -4.10 -15.48
C GLN A 91 -0.07 -2.83 -15.38
N ALA A 92 0.17 -2.19 -16.53
CA ALA A 92 0.66 -0.83 -16.57
C ALA A 92 -0.43 0.09 -17.12
N LEU A 93 -0.52 1.27 -16.52
CA LEU A 93 -1.37 2.34 -17.00
C LEU A 93 -0.56 3.28 -17.87
N GLY A 94 -1.18 3.77 -18.94
CA GLY A 94 -0.69 4.86 -19.77
C GLY A 94 -1.82 5.84 -20.05
N SER A 95 -1.54 6.94 -20.75
CA SER A 95 -2.58 7.86 -21.21
C SER A 95 -2.62 7.88 -22.74
N PRO A 96 -3.79 7.70 -23.38
CA PRO A 96 -3.97 7.95 -24.81
C PRO A 96 -4.07 9.44 -25.14
N TRP A 97 -4.07 10.32 -24.14
CA TRP A 97 -4.31 11.75 -24.29
C TRP A 97 -3.33 12.57 -23.45
N ILE A 98 -3.08 13.79 -23.89
CA ILE A 98 -2.49 14.86 -23.11
C ILE A 98 -3.63 15.84 -22.78
N ARG A 99 -3.80 16.13 -21.50
CA ARG A 99 -4.72 17.15 -21.01
C ARG A 99 -3.99 18.49 -20.98
N ALA A 100 -4.67 19.48 -21.52
CA ALA A 100 -4.16 20.82 -21.74
C ALA A 100 -5.18 21.78 -21.11
N GLU A 101 -4.94 22.10 -19.85
CA GLU A 101 -5.88 22.77 -18.95
C GLU A 101 -5.28 24.07 -18.45
N PHE A 102 -5.94 25.18 -18.81
CA PHE A 102 -5.41 26.50 -18.55
C PHE A 102 -6.48 27.42 -18.01
N GLN A 103 -6.10 28.33 -17.12
CA GLN A 103 -6.99 29.41 -16.71
C GLN A 103 -6.44 30.75 -17.24
N SER A 104 -7.17 31.35 -18.17
CA SER A 104 -6.84 32.68 -18.69
C SER A 104 -7.11 33.75 -17.62
N PRO A 105 -6.33 34.85 -17.58
CA PRO A 105 -6.57 35.94 -16.64
C PRO A 105 -8.02 36.46 -16.72
N GLY A 106 -8.67 36.58 -15.56
CA GLY A 106 -10.06 37.04 -15.45
C GLY A 106 -11.13 35.97 -15.75
N GLN A 107 -10.76 34.75 -16.14
CA GLN A 107 -11.69 33.62 -16.21
C GLN A 107 -11.85 32.95 -14.85
N THR A 108 -13.06 32.43 -14.58
CA THR A 108 -13.40 31.73 -13.33
C THR A 108 -13.48 30.20 -13.51
N GLN A 109 -13.16 29.70 -14.71
CA GLN A 109 -13.16 28.28 -15.04
C GLN A 109 -11.89 27.95 -15.84
N ILE A 110 -11.49 26.69 -15.75
CA ILE A 110 -10.45 26.10 -16.57
C ILE A 110 -10.98 25.94 -18.01
N GLU A 111 -10.12 26.30 -18.96
CA GLU A 111 -10.26 25.97 -20.37
C GLU A 111 -9.55 24.62 -20.61
N GLY A 112 -10.32 23.55 -20.74
CA GLY A 112 -9.80 22.21 -21.01
C GLY A 112 -9.75 21.86 -22.49
N ARG A 113 -8.62 21.30 -22.93
CA ARG A 113 -8.39 20.71 -24.25
C ARG A 113 -7.82 19.30 -24.07
N VAL A 114 -8.29 18.36 -24.87
CA VAL A 114 -7.77 16.98 -24.88
C VAL A 114 -7.05 16.74 -26.20
N VAL A 115 -5.74 16.51 -26.15
CA VAL A 115 -4.90 16.29 -27.33
C VAL A 115 -4.57 14.80 -27.43
N PRO A 116 -4.78 14.13 -28.59
CA PRO A 116 -4.35 12.76 -28.77
C PRO A 116 -2.84 12.60 -28.55
N ALA A 117 -2.43 11.64 -27.74
CA ALA A 117 -1.04 11.25 -27.66
C ALA A 117 -0.69 10.39 -28.88
N GLY A 118 0.36 10.76 -29.62
CA GLY A 118 0.80 10.01 -30.81
C GLY A 118 1.36 8.62 -30.48
N GLU A 119 1.83 8.43 -29.25
CA GLU A 119 2.32 7.16 -28.71
C GLU A 119 1.91 7.05 -27.23
N ARG A 120 1.81 5.83 -26.71
CA ARG A 120 1.57 5.57 -25.28
C ARG A 120 2.81 4.92 -24.68
N GLN A 121 3.07 5.24 -23.42
CA GLN A 121 4.19 4.70 -22.66
C GLN A 121 3.66 3.98 -21.42
N TYR A 122 4.34 2.91 -21.07
CA TYR A 122 4.02 2.05 -19.93
C TYR A 122 5.29 1.74 -19.17
N VAL A 123 5.25 1.87 -17.83
CA VAL A 123 6.32 1.40 -16.95
C VAL A 123 5.91 0.07 -16.33
N LEU A 124 6.79 -0.92 -16.42
CA LEU A 124 6.59 -2.24 -15.84
C LEU A 124 7.73 -2.55 -14.88
N ARG A 125 7.37 -2.94 -13.66
CA ARG A 125 8.28 -3.46 -12.63
C ARG A 125 7.96 -4.93 -12.41
N LEU A 126 8.93 -5.81 -12.64
CA LEU A 126 8.74 -7.27 -12.59
C LEU A 126 9.87 -7.91 -11.78
N PRO A 127 9.58 -8.89 -10.91
CA PRO A 127 10.63 -9.55 -10.13
C PRO A 127 11.63 -10.29 -11.04
N VAL A 128 12.92 -10.26 -10.70
CA VAL A 128 13.96 -10.96 -11.48
C VAL A 128 13.88 -12.47 -11.23
N GLN A 129 13.53 -13.24 -12.27
CA GLN A 129 13.46 -14.70 -12.21
C GLN A 129 13.96 -15.34 -13.52
N ALA A 130 14.83 -16.36 -13.39
CA ALA A 130 15.35 -17.10 -14.54
C ALA A 130 14.30 -18.03 -15.16
N GLY A 131 14.44 -18.30 -16.47
CA GLY A 131 13.57 -19.21 -17.21
C GLY A 131 12.19 -18.64 -17.48
N LYS A 132 12.04 -17.30 -17.45
CA LYS A 132 10.75 -16.60 -17.60
C LYS A 132 10.68 -15.77 -18.88
N LEU A 133 9.45 -15.52 -19.32
CA LEU A 133 9.12 -14.69 -20.48
C LEU A 133 8.12 -13.62 -20.03
N LEU A 134 8.34 -12.37 -20.41
CA LEU A 134 7.35 -11.31 -20.23
C LEU A 134 6.45 -11.28 -21.46
N ARG A 135 5.16 -11.53 -21.27
CA ARG A 135 4.13 -11.44 -22.29
C ARG A 135 3.32 -10.17 -22.09
N LEU A 136 3.34 -9.31 -23.09
CA LEU A 136 2.60 -8.06 -23.13
C LEU A 136 1.43 -8.17 -24.07
N LYS A 137 0.27 -7.69 -23.64
CA LYS A 137 -0.94 -7.62 -24.45
C LYS A 137 -1.56 -6.24 -24.29
N ALA A 138 -1.60 -5.49 -25.37
CA ALA A 138 -2.35 -4.24 -25.39
C ALA A 138 -3.84 -4.58 -25.23
N ASN A 139 -4.41 -4.20 -24.09
CA ASN A 139 -5.86 -4.21 -23.92
C ASN A 139 -6.35 -2.92 -24.56
N THR A 140 -6.65 -2.98 -25.86
CA THR A 140 -7.36 -1.87 -26.51
C THR A 140 -8.73 -1.74 -25.86
N LEU A 141 -8.84 -0.92 -24.82
CA LEU A 141 -10.08 -0.22 -24.57
C LEU A 141 -10.26 0.70 -25.76
N ALA A 142 -11.11 0.27 -26.68
CA ALA A 142 -11.63 1.11 -27.75
C ALA A 142 -12.44 2.25 -27.10
N SER A 143 -11.76 3.30 -26.62
CA SER A 143 -12.40 4.56 -26.30
C SER A 143 -12.50 5.38 -27.60
N GLY A 144 -13.58 5.14 -28.35
CA GLY A 144 -14.24 6.22 -29.06
C GLY A 144 -13.81 6.56 -30.48
N ALA A 145 -13.26 5.63 -31.27
CA ALA A 145 -13.40 5.73 -32.73
C ALA A 145 -14.85 5.37 -33.14
N ALA A 146 -15.82 6.13 -32.64
CA ALA A 146 -17.12 6.22 -33.29
C ALA A 146 -16.88 7.04 -34.55
N THR A 147 -16.81 6.32 -35.66
CA THR A 147 -16.82 6.81 -37.02
C THR A 147 -17.70 8.04 -37.18
N SER A 148 -17.13 9.04 -37.84
CA SER A 148 -17.80 10.15 -38.50
C SER A 148 -19.22 9.83 -38.96
N VAL A 149 -20.21 10.54 -38.44
CA VAL A 149 -21.44 10.78 -39.19
C VAL A 149 -21.16 11.98 -40.10
N GLN A 150 -20.63 11.71 -41.28
CA GLN A 150 -20.88 12.51 -42.47
C GLN A 150 -21.22 11.57 -43.62
N THR A 151 -22.50 11.62 -43.98
CA THR A 151 -23.11 11.37 -45.30
C THR A 151 -22.22 10.82 -46.42
N GLY A 152 -22.53 9.60 -46.87
CA GLY A 152 -22.37 9.18 -48.27
C GLY A 152 -21.02 8.56 -48.66
N GLY A 153 -21.00 7.22 -48.78
CA GLY A 153 -19.93 6.48 -49.46
C GLY A 153 -19.47 5.24 -48.69
N ALA A 154 -20.00 4.07 -49.04
CA ALA A 154 -19.60 2.81 -48.44
C ALA A 154 -18.21 2.39 -48.96
N THR A 155 -17.17 2.61 -48.16
CA THR A 155 -15.93 1.84 -48.24
C THR A 155 -15.81 0.96 -46.99
N ALA A 156 -15.64 -0.34 -47.20
CA ALA A 156 -15.57 -1.32 -46.13
C ALA A 156 -14.36 -1.02 -45.23
N ALA A 157 -14.62 -0.75 -43.94
CA ALA A 157 -13.57 -0.63 -42.94
C ALA A 157 -12.82 -1.95 -42.84
N LYS A 158 -11.51 -1.91 -43.10
CA LYS A 158 -10.59 -3.04 -42.94
C LYS A 158 -10.62 -3.49 -41.47
N ALA A 159 -10.77 -4.78 -41.22
CA ALA A 159 -10.76 -5.34 -39.86
C ALA A 159 -9.50 -4.87 -39.10
N PRO A 160 -9.61 -4.53 -37.80
CA PRO A 160 -8.44 -4.17 -37.00
C PRO A 160 -7.41 -5.29 -37.02
N PRO A 161 -6.10 -5.00 -37.08
CA PRO A 161 -5.08 -6.02 -36.91
C PRO A 161 -5.26 -6.73 -35.54
N PRO A 162 -4.89 -8.02 -35.43
CA PRO A 162 -4.96 -8.73 -34.15
C PRO A 162 -4.13 -7.98 -33.09
N PRO A 163 -4.56 -7.99 -31.81
CA PRO A 163 -3.88 -7.25 -30.76
C PRO A 163 -2.42 -7.65 -30.70
N ALA A 164 -1.52 -6.66 -30.68
CA ALA A 164 -0.08 -6.90 -30.61
C ALA A 164 0.23 -7.66 -29.31
N VAL A 165 0.68 -8.91 -29.46
CA VAL A 165 1.32 -9.65 -28.38
C VAL A 165 2.82 -9.45 -28.56
N LEU A 166 3.48 -8.93 -27.54
CA LEU A 166 4.94 -8.84 -27.50
C LEU A 166 5.46 -9.78 -26.41
N ASP A 167 6.19 -10.81 -26.84
CA ASP A 167 6.84 -11.78 -25.97
C ASP A 167 8.32 -11.41 -25.86
N ILE A 168 8.78 -11.14 -24.63
CA ILE A 168 10.14 -10.71 -24.30
C ILE A 168 10.80 -11.81 -23.48
N ASP A 169 11.85 -12.42 -24.03
CA ASP A 169 12.65 -13.39 -23.31
C ASP A 169 13.48 -12.69 -22.21
N LEU A 170 13.13 -12.92 -20.93
CA LEU A 170 13.81 -12.27 -19.81
C LEU A 170 15.24 -12.79 -19.57
N ASP A 171 15.57 -13.99 -20.04
CA ASP A 171 16.93 -14.56 -19.90
C ASP A 171 17.93 -13.88 -20.86
N GLN A 172 17.46 -13.18 -21.89
CA GLN A 172 18.31 -12.37 -22.77
C GLN A 172 18.82 -11.09 -22.06
N TYR A 173 18.16 -10.68 -20.98
CA TYR A 173 18.59 -9.59 -20.14
C TYR A 173 19.42 -10.17 -18.99
N ALA A 174 20.75 -10.20 -19.15
CA ALA A 174 21.64 -10.78 -18.14
C ALA A 174 21.57 -9.97 -16.83
N ALA A 175 21.09 -10.58 -15.75
CA ALA A 175 21.18 -9.98 -14.42
C ALA A 175 22.67 -9.79 -14.04
N PRO A 176 23.07 -8.62 -13.54
CA PRO A 176 24.44 -8.41 -13.10
C PRO A 176 24.81 -9.42 -12.00
N SER A 177 26.06 -9.89 -11.99
CA SER A 177 26.55 -10.83 -10.97
C SER A 177 26.19 -10.35 -9.56
N PRO A 178 25.87 -11.23 -8.59
CA PRO A 178 25.46 -10.84 -7.23
C PRO A 178 26.45 -9.92 -6.50
N SER A 179 27.71 -9.92 -6.91
CA SER A 179 28.78 -9.04 -6.43
C SER A 179 28.68 -7.57 -6.89
N LEU A 180 27.90 -7.27 -7.93
CA LEU A 180 27.63 -5.91 -8.44
C LEU A 180 26.40 -5.25 -7.79
N LEU A 181 25.51 -6.02 -7.13
CA LEU A 181 24.30 -5.52 -6.47
C LEU A 181 24.55 -4.77 -5.15
N ARG A 182 25.82 -4.63 -4.72
CA ARG A 182 26.17 -3.83 -3.52
C ARG A 182 26.37 -2.34 -3.81
N ALA A 183 26.58 -1.96 -5.07
CA ALA A 183 26.64 -0.56 -5.49
C ALA A 183 25.39 -0.24 -6.33
N ALA A 184 24.81 0.95 -6.13
CA ALA A 184 23.74 1.42 -7.02
C ALA A 184 24.28 1.45 -8.47
N PRO A 185 23.48 1.04 -9.47
CA PRO A 185 23.89 1.16 -10.87
C PRO A 185 24.21 2.63 -11.18
N PRO A 186 25.15 2.90 -12.12
CA PRO A 186 25.38 4.28 -12.56
C PRO A 186 24.07 4.88 -13.08
N PRO A 187 23.86 6.19 -12.93
CA PRO A 187 22.63 6.83 -13.39
C PRO A 187 22.42 6.62 -14.90
N ALA A 188 21.17 6.64 -15.34
CA ALA A 188 20.80 6.53 -16.75
C ALA A 188 21.41 7.67 -17.59
N VAL A 189 21.51 8.86 -17.00
CA VAL A 189 22.15 10.04 -17.59
C VAL A 189 23.32 10.49 -16.70
N PRO A 190 24.55 10.61 -17.22
CA PRO A 190 25.70 11.08 -16.44
C PRO A 190 25.45 12.43 -15.76
N GLY A 191 25.90 12.56 -14.51
CA GLY A 191 25.68 13.78 -13.70
C GLY A 191 24.28 13.87 -13.08
N SER A 192 23.41 12.88 -13.29
CA SER A 192 22.14 12.81 -12.56
C SER A 192 22.37 12.47 -11.10
N GLU A 193 21.55 13.05 -10.25
CA GLU A 193 21.55 12.83 -8.82
C GLU A 193 20.11 12.79 -8.30
N SER A 194 19.90 12.12 -7.18
CA SER A 194 18.58 12.03 -6.56
C SER A 194 18.66 12.18 -5.06
N GLY A 195 17.53 12.46 -4.45
CA GLY A 195 17.43 12.59 -3.00
C GLY A 195 15.99 12.65 -2.51
N LEU A 196 15.87 12.92 -1.22
CA LEU A 196 14.60 13.08 -0.53
C LEU A 196 14.40 14.57 -0.22
N LEU A 197 13.21 15.09 -0.54
CA LEU A 197 12.73 16.38 -0.03
C LEU A 197 11.96 16.16 1.26
N ILE A 198 11.05 15.18 1.25
CA ILE A 198 10.17 14.85 2.37
C ILE A 198 10.19 13.33 2.54
N ASN A 199 10.54 12.87 3.74
CA ASN A 199 10.58 11.46 4.10
C ASN A 199 9.69 11.24 5.32
N ASN A 200 8.49 10.72 5.08
CA ASN A 200 7.49 10.49 6.11
C ASN A 200 7.35 9.02 6.49
N GLY A 201 8.16 8.11 5.93
CA GLY A 201 8.17 6.70 6.32
C GLY A 201 8.57 5.75 5.20
N ASP A 202 8.39 4.46 5.47
CA ASP A 202 8.66 3.37 4.52
C ASP A 202 7.77 3.51 3.28
N ALA A 203 8.38 3.51 2.08
CA ALA A 203 7.66 3.56 0.79
C ALA A 203 6.68 2.39 0.62
N ALA A 204 6.88 1.27 1.32
CA ALA A 204 5.91 0.19 1.38
C ALA A 204 4.58 0.57 2.05
N ASN A 205 4.48 1.75 2.69
CA ASN A 205 3.29 2.27 3.34
C ASN A 205 3.08 3.78 3.09
N ARG A 206 3.54 4.32 1.95
CA ARG A 206 3.41 5.73 1.59
C ARG A 206 3.00 5.88 0.13
N LEU A 207 2.50 7.06 -0.23
CA LEU A 207 2.43 7.50 -1.61
C LEU A 207 3.75 8.22 -1.95
N ASP A 208 4.53 7.72 -2.92
CA ASP A 208 5.82 8.30 -3.29
C ASP A 208 5.70 9.16 -4.57
N LEU A 209 5.83 10.48 -4.39
CA LEU A 209 5.91 11.47 -5.49
C LEU A 209 7.36 11.71 -5.89
N LEU A 210 7.66 11.60 -7.19
CA LEU A 210 8.96 11.96 -7.77
C LEU A 210 8.86 13.26 -8.57
N ILE A 211 9.61 14.27 -8.16
CA ILE A 211 9.81 15.50 -8.94
C ILE A 211 11.09 15.38 -9.77
N VAL A 212 10.99 15.51 -11.09
CA VAL A 212 12.10 15.35 -12.03
C VAL A 212 12.47 16.70 -12.63
N ALA A 213 13.76 17.03 -12.65
CA ALA A 213 14.29 18.26 -13.22
C ALA A 213 14.28 18.21 -14.75
N GLU A 214 13.80 19.28 -15.38
CA GLU A 214 13.90 19.48 -16.82
C GLU A 214 14.32 20.91 -17.16
N GLY A 215 15.23 21.08 -18.12
CA GLY A 215 15.74 22.41 -18.50
C GLY A 215 16.68 23.05 -17.48
N TYR A 216 17.22 22.29 -16.53
CA TYR A 216 18.22 22.76 -15.56
C TYR A 216 19.60 22.27 -15.96
N THR A 217 20.54 23.18 -16.18
CA THR A 217 21.96 22.81 -16.38
C THR A 217 22.58 22.29 -15.08
N LEU A 218 23.73 21.62 -15.17
CA LEU A 218 24.46 21.12 -13.99
C LEU A 218 24.71 22.21 -12.93
N ALA A 219 24.99 23.45 -13.36
CA ALA A 219 25.21 24.58 -12.47
C ALA A 219 23.94 25.04 -11.73
N GLN A 220 22.76 24.69 -12.25
CA GLN A 220 21.44 25.08 -11.70
C GLN A 220 20.83 24.00 -10.80
N LYS A 221 21.55 22.94 -10.45
CA LYS A 221 21.03 21.89 -9.55
C LYS A 221 20.48 22.44 -8.22
N ALA A 222 21.18 23.38 -7.60
CA ALA A 222 20.72 23.99 -6.35
C ALA A 222 19.42 24.79 -6.53
N GLN A 223 19.27 25.46 -7.68
CA GLN A 223 18.04 26.14 -8.06
C GLN A 223 16.88 25.15 -8.22
N PHE A 224 17.11 24.04 -8.94
CA PHE A 224 16.10 22.97 -9.08
C PHE A 224 15.64 22.44 -7.71
N ILE A 225 16.57 22.09 -6.82
CA ILE A 225 16.21 21.54 -5.50
C ILE A 225 15.36 22.53 -4.71
N THR A 226 15.69 23.83 -4.78
CA THR A 226 14.91 24.89 -4.13
C THR A 226 13.49 24.96 -4.69
N GLN A 227 13.35 25.05 -6.02
CA GLN A 227 12.04 25.16 -6.68
C GLN A 227 11.21 23.88 -6.55
N ALA A 228 11.83 22.70 -6.57
CA ALA A 228 11.16 21.43 -6.30
C ALA A 228 10.66 21.35 -4.85
N THR A 229 11.40 21.91 -3.89
CA THR A 229 10.97 22.00 -2.48
C THR A 229 9.77 22.92 -2.34
N GLU A 230 9.79 24.09 -2.98
CA GLU A 230 8.65 25.03 -2.99
C GLU A 230 7.41 24.41 -3.62
N LEU A 231 7.58 23.72 -4.77
CA LEU A 231 6.51 22.99 -5.45
C LEU A 231 5.91 21.91 -4.55
N ALA A 232 6.76 21.11 -3.89
CA ALA A 232 6.32 20.07 -2.97
C ALA A 232 5.51 20.63 -1.79
N HIS A 233 5.99 21.72 -1.16
CA HIS A 233 5.26 22.35 -0.07
C HIS A 233 3.93 22.95 -0.50
N LYS A 234 3.88 23.61 -1.67
CA LYS A 234 2.64 24.16 -2.21
C LYS A 234 1.64 23.05 -2.51
N PHE A 235 2.08 21.99 -3.19
CA PHE A 235 1.26 20.82 -3.51
C PHE A 235 0.64 20.20 -2.25
N LEU A 236 1.46 19.99 -1.22
CA LEU A 236 1.02 19.40 0.03
C LEU A 236 0.18 20.35 0.90
N SER A 237 0.10 21.63 0.59
CA SER A 237 -0.62 22.62 1.41
C SER A 237 -2.14 22.67 1.18
N ILE A 238 -2.65 21.95 0.20
CA ILE A 238 -4.08 21.97 -0.17
C ILE A 238 -4.73 20.62 0.19
N SER A 239 -5.89 20.67 0.83
CA SER A 239 -6.69 19.48 1.16
C SER A 239 -7.16 18.78 -0.12
N PRO A 240 -7.04 17.44 -0.23
CA PRO A 240 -6.81 16.46 0.84
C PRO A 240 -5.34 16.10 1.11
N TYR A 241 -4.39 16.57 0.30
CA TYR A 241 -2.96 16.26 0.51
C TYR A 241 -2.45 16.85 1.83
N GLN A 242 -2.97 18.01 2.23
CA GLN A 242 -2.67 18.67 3.51
C GLN A 242 -2.99 17.79 4.72
N ASP A 243 -4.10 17.07 4.69
CA ASP A 243 -4.55 16.26 5.81
C ASP A 243 -3.75 14.96 5.95
N TYR A 244 -3.14 14.52 4.85
CA TYR A 244 -2.39 13.26 4.75
C TYR A 244 -0.92 13.44 4.38
N GLN A 245 -0.33 14.62 4.62
CA GLN A 245 1.09 14.87 4.30
C GLN A 245 2.01 13.77 4.85
N GLN A 246 1.73 13.30 6.08
CA GLN A 246 2.51 12.25 6.75
C GLN A 246 2.44 10.87 6.10
N LEU A 247 1.56 10.69 5.12
CA LEU A 247 1.44 9.48 4.31
C LEU A 247 2.06 9.62 2.92
N ILE A 248 2.75 10.73 2.65
CA ILE A 248 3.33 11.03 1.34
C ILE A 248 4.84 11.26 1.49
N ASN A 249 5.61 10.58 0.66
CA ASN A 249 7.04 10.84 0.46
C ASN A 249 7.23 11.71 -0.78
N VAL A 250 8.21 12.62 -0.75
CA VAL A 250 8.59 13.41 -1.91
C VAL A 250 10.08 13.25 -2.18
N ARG A 251 10.39 12.72 -3.35
CA ARG A 251 11.74 12.52 -3.89
C ARG A 251 11.99 13.50 -5.02
N TRP A 252 13.27 13.76 -5.27
CA TRP A 252 13.70 14.51 -6.43
C TRP A 252 14.70 13.70 -7.25
N LEU A 253 14.65 13.86 -8.56
CA LEU A 253 15.63 13.37 -9.53
C LEU A 253 16.10 14.56 -10.38
N PHE A 254 17.34 14.94 -10.19
CA PHE A 254 18.00 15.93 -11.02
C PHE A 254 18.63 15.22 -12.23
N VAL A 255 18.24 15.63 -13.43
CA VAL A 255 18.86 15.22 -14.69
C VAL A 255 19.40 16.47 -15.38
N PRO A 256 20.73 16.59 -15.58
CA PRO A 256 21.30 17.79 -16.15
C PRO A 256 20.91 17.94 -17.63
N SER A 257 20.37 19.09 -17.98
CA SER A 257 20.19 19.55 -19.35
C SER A 257 21.47 20.23 -19.87
N ASN A 258 21.71 20.18 -21.18
CA ASN A 258 22.84 20.87 -21.79
C ASN A 258 22.63 22.39 -21.83
N GLN A 259 21.38 22.82 -22.00
CA GLN A 259 20.95 24.22 -21.99
C GLN A 259 19.81 24.44 -20.99
N SER A 260 19.66 25.69 -20.54
CA SER A 260 18.60 26.09 -19.62
C SER A 260 17.33 26.46 -20.39
N GLY A 261 16.15 26.13 -19.84
CA GLY A 261 14.85 26.53 -20.41
C GLY A 261 14.08 25.39 -21.04
N ALA A 262 13.20 25.73 -21.98
CA ALA A 262 12.46 24.78 -22.82
C ALA A 262 12.27 25.36 -24.23
N ASP A 263 11.97 24.49 -25.19
CA ASP A 263 11.66 24.90 -26.55
C ASP A 263 10.39 25.74 -26.61
N LYS A 264 10.45 26.81 -27.39
CA LYS A 264 9.36 27.75 -27.68
C LYS A 264 9.31 27.92 -29.19
N PRO A 265 8.79 26.93 -29.93
CA PRO A 265 8.69 27.03 -31.39
C PRO A 265 7.69 28.09 -31.81
N ASP A 266 7.68 28.42 -33.10
CA ASP A 266 6.65 29.28 -33.69
C ASP A 266 5.25 28.70 -33.41
N CYS A 267 4.32 29.56 -33.01
CA CYS A 267 3.04 29.13 -32.46
C CYS A 267 1.89 29.96 -33.03
N GLY A 268 0.88 29.28 -33.56
CA GLY A 268 -0.29 29.93 -34.14
C GLY A 268 -1.05 30.85 -33.17
N GLU A 269 -1.04 30.53 -31.86
CA GLU A 269 -1.64 31.37 -30.82
C GLU A 269 -0.87 32.65 -30.52
N THR A 270 0.43 32.69 -30.84
CA THR A 270 1.30 33.84 -30.59
C THR A 270 2.19 34.15 -31.80
N PRO A 271 1.62 34.57 -32.95
CA PRO A 271 2.39 34.84 -34.15
C PRO A 271 3.45 35.92 -33.92
N GLY A 272 4.68 35.66 -34.36
CA GLY A 272 5.81 36.60 -34.25
C GLY A 272 6.46 36.65 -32.85
N ALA A 273 6.05 35.77 -31.93
CA ALA A 273 6.80 35.53 -30.70
C ALA A 273 8.21 35.00 -31.01
N GLU A 274 9.15 35.26 -30.11
CA GLU A 274 10.51 34.76 -30.25
C GLU A 274 10.54 33.23 -30.26
N VAL A 275 11.25 32.67 -31.25
CA VAL A 275 11.50 31.23 -31.34
C VAL A 275 12.74 30.90 -30.54
N VAL A 276 12.59 30.07 -29.51
CA VAL A 276 13.69 29.56 -28.68
C VAL A 276 13.77 28.05 -28.88
N MET A 277 14.95 27.52 -29.18
CA MET A 277 15.20 26.08 -29.24
C MET A 277 16.45 25.76 -28.41
N VAL A 278 16.33 24.85 -27.45
CA VAL A 278 17.35 24.53 -26.46
C VAL A 278 17.48 23.01 -26.28
N ASP A 279 18.72 22.53 -26.18
CA ASP A 279 19.04 21.13 -25.92
C ASP A 279 18.85 20.80 -24.43
N THR A 280 17.71 20.17 -24.13
CA THR A 280 17.26 19.85 -22.76
C THR A 280 17.17 18.35 -22.55
N ALA A 281 17.16 17.91 -21.29
CA ALA A 281 17.27 16.49 -20.97
C ALA A 281 16.10 15.67 -21.54
N PHE A 282 14.89 16.25 -21.55
CA PHE A 282 13.66 15.58 -21.96
C PHE A 282 12.92 16.29 -23.10
N ASP A 283 13.60 17.15 -23.86
CA ASP A 283 13.05 17.86 -25.01
C ASP A 283 11.75 18.60 -24.68
N ALA A 284 11.69 19.27 -23.51
CA ALA A 284 10.49 20.00 -23.13
C ALA A 284 10.17 21.10 -24.14
N THR A 285 8.90 21.18 -24.54
CA THR A 285 8.46 22.12 -25.59
C THR A 285 7.08 22.69 -25.30
N TYR A 286 6.95 24.00 -25.47
CA TYR A 286 5.69 24.73 -25.53
C TYR A 286 5.04 24.58 -26.92
N CYS A 287 3.82 25.10 -27.06
CA CYS A 287 3.09 25.05 -28.33
C CYS A 287 2.83 23.62 -28.86
N ALA A 288 2.79 22.63 -27.98
CA ALA A 288 2.32 21.32 -28.40
C ALA A 288 0.87 21.44 -28.92
N ALA A 289 0.59 20.76 -30.04
CA ALA A 289 -0.68 20.86 -30.77
C ALA A 289 -1.13 22.30 -31.14
N GLY A 290 -0.19 23.26 -31.25
CA GLY A 290 -0.49 24.64 -31.61
C GLY A 290 -0.99 25.51 -30.47
N LEU A 291 -1.00 25.00 -29.23
CA LEU A 291 -1.47 25.71 -28.03
C LEU A 291 -0.27 26.23 -27.24
N ARG A 292 -0.06 27.54 -27.17
CA ARG A 292 1.19 28.12 -26.62
C ARG A 292 1.48 27.65 -25.20
N ARG A 293 0.44 27.56 -24.37
CA ARG A 293 0.54 27.17 -22.95
C ARG A 293 0.67 25.65 -22.74
N LEU A 294 0.50 24.85 -23.79
CA LEU A 294 0.67 23.40 -23.70
C LEU A 294 2.15 23.05 -23.70
N LEU A 295 2.67 22.86 -22.49
CA LEU A 295 4.02 22.43 -22.21
C LEU A 295 4.04 20.92 -21.98
N VAL A 296 4.87 20.22 -22.76
CA VAL A 296 5.04 18.76 -22.69
C VAL A 296 6.53 18.41 -22.59
N ALA A 297 6.83 17.20 -22.15
CA ALA A 297 8.17 16.61 -22.15
C ALA A 297 8.12 15.20 -22.76
N ASP A 298 9.27 14.68 -23.21
CA ASP A 298 9.34 13.35 -23.81
C ASP A 298 8.95 12.25 -22.80
N SER A 299 7.78 11.66 -23.06
CA SER A 299 7.17 10.64 -22.21
C SER A 299 7.93 9.31 -22.18
N THR A 300 8.97 9.11 -22.99
CA THR A 300 9.87 7.95 -22.95
C THR A 300 11.13 8.24 -22.12
N LYS A 301 11.76 9.41 -22.33
CA LYS A 301 13.00 9.79 -21.65
C LYS A 301 12.78 9.97 -20.15
N VAL A 302 11.67 10.61 -19.75
CA VAL A 302 11.31 10.84 -18.34
C VAL A 302 11.23 9.53 -17.54
N PRO A 303 10.38 8.54 -17.87
CA PRO A 303 10.32 7.30 -17.11
C PRO A 303 11.58 6.44 -17.24
N THR A 304 12.38 6.60 -18.30
CA THR A 304 13.69 5.94 -18.43
C THR A 304 14.67 6.48 -17.40
N ALA A 305 14.74 7.80 -17.20
CA ALA A 305 15.54 8.41 -16.15
C ALA A 305 15.00 8.07 -14.75
N ALA A 306 13.67 8.05 -14.58
CA ALA A 306 13.02 7.71 -13.32
C ALA A 306 13.33 6.29 -12.81
N ALA A 307 13.91 5.41 -13.63
CA ALA A 307 14.43 4.11 -13.20
C ALA A 307 15.56 4.23 -12.15
N ASP A 308 16.25 5.38 -12.08
CA ASP A 308 17.27 5.66 -11.07
C ASP A 308 16.67 5.90 -9.66
N VAL A 309 15.36 6.15 -9.58
CA VAL A 309 14.59 6.30 -8.33
C VAL A 309 13.34 5.42 -8.42
N PRO A 310 13.47 4.08 -8.49
CA PRO A 310 12.43 3.20 -9.03
C PRO A 310 11.18 3.08 -8.15
N ASP A 311 11.25 3.46 -6.88
CA ASP A 311 10.15 3.47 -5.90
C ASP A 311 9.35 4.79 -5.98
N TRP A 312 8.74 5.06 -7.15
CA TRP A 312 7.79 6.17 -7.33
C TRP A 312 6.41 5.64 -7.70
N ASP A 313 5.36 6.37 -7.35
CA ASP A 313 3.99 6.09 -7.77
C ASP A 313 3.45 7.18 -8.71
N MET A 314 3.99 8.39 -8.60
CA MET A 314 3.70 9.52 -9.47
C MET A 314 4.96 10.24 -9.90
N VAL A 315 4.95 10.75 -11.13
CA VAL A 315 6.03 11.57 -11.68
C VAL A 315 5.48 12.94 -12.05
N ALA A 316 6.12 13.97 -11.50
CA ALA A 316 5.94 15.36 -11.86
C ALA A 316 7.23 15.90 -12.48
N VAL A 317 7.16 16.49 -13.67
CA VAL A 317 8.29 17.14 -14.33
C VAL A 317 8.20 18.64 -14.06
N LEU A 318 9.26 19.20 -13.47
CA LEU A 318 9.40 20.63 -13.27
C LEU A 318 10.36 21.18 -14.34
N VAL A 319 9.83 22.02 -15.22
CA VAL A 319 10.56 22.63 -16.33
C VAL A 319 11.05 24.02 -15.91
N ASN A 320 12.35 24.27 -16.05
CA ASN A 320 13.03 25.52 -15.69
C ASN A 320 12.69 26.69 -16.64
N ASP A 321 11.44 27.12 -16.67
CA ASP A 321 10.97 28.24 -17.46
C ASP A 321 9.81 28.94 -16.73
N GLU A 322 9.81 30.26 -16.68
CA GLU A 322 8.81 31.04 -15.92
C GLU A 322 7.50 31.28 -16.70
N GLU A 323 7.48 30.98 -18.00
CA GLU A 323 6.29 31.11 -18.81
C GLU A 323 5.19 30.16 -18.32
N TYR A 324 3.94 30.61 -18.33
CA TYR A 324 2.84 29.79 -17.86
C TYR A 324 2.57 28.65 -18.85
N GLY A 325 2.75 27.41 -18.38
CA GLY A 325 2.38 26.23 -19.13
C GLY A 325 2.53 24.95 -18.35
N GLY A 326 1.76 23.97 -18.77
CA GLY A 326 1.72 22.65 -18.16
C GLY A 326 0.83 21.70 -18.94
N SER A 327 0.80 20.47 -18.47
CA SER A 327 -0.08 19.42 -18.97
C SER A 327 -0.21 18.29 -17.96
N GLY A 328 -1.21 17.45 -18.18
CA GLY A 328 -1.27 16.14 -17.56
C GLY A 328 -1.59 15.03 -18.52
N GLY A 329 -1.53 13.83 -17.98
CA GLY A 329 -1.55 12.59 -18.71
C GLY A 329 -0.89 11.52 -17.85
N TYR A 330 -0.03 10.70 -18.48
CA TYR A 330 0.71 9.68 -17.75
C TYR A 330 1.72 10.29 -16.75
N ILE A 331 2.38 11.37 -17.14
CA ILE A 331 3.17 12.24 -16.27
C ILE A 331 2.48 13.61 -16.21
N SER A 332 2.69 14.36 -15.14
CA SER A 332 2.32 15.77 -15.10
C SER A 332 3.56 16.62 -15.39
N VAL A 333 3.37 17.68 -16.19
CA VAL A 333 4.43 18.62 -16.55
C VAL A 333 3.98 20.01 -16.13
N SER A 334 4.87 20.73 -15.44
CA SER A 334 4.65 22.10 -15.00
C SER A 334 5.91 22.92 -15.24
N SER A 335 5.72 24.15 -15.71
CA SER A 335 6.77 25.17 -15.65
C SER A 335 7.00 25.65 -14.20
N THR A 336 7.98 26.52 -13.95
CA THR A 336 8.19 27.13 -12.62
C THR A 336 7.19 28.24 -12.31
N ASN A 337 6.27 28.53 -13.22
CA ASN A 337 5.21 29.49 -13.00
C ASN A 337 4.29 29.05 -11.84
N ALA A 338 3.97 29.97 -10.93
CA ALA A 338 3.18 29.65 -9.73
C ALA A 338 1.79 29.09 -10.04
N ALA A 339 1.14 29.49 -11.15
CA ALA A 339 -0.16 28.96 -11.54
C ALA A 339 -0.07 27.54 -12.13
N SER A 340 1.08 27.14 -12.68
CA SER A 340 1.30 25.80 -13.21
C SER A 340 1.29 24.74 -12.10
N ALA A 341 1.65 25.09 -10.87
CA ALA A 341 1.54 24.20 -9.70
C ALA A 341 0.08 23.82 -9.35
N ASP A 342 -0.89 24.67 -9.67
CA ASP A 342 -2.31 24.34 -9.47
C ASP A 342 -2.81 23.42 -10.60
N VAL A 343 -2.29 23.60 -11.82
CA VAL A 343 -2.51 22.66 -12.93
C VAL A 343 -1.99 21.28 -12.55
N MET A 344 -0.77 21.18 -12.00
CA MET A 344 -0.22 19.90 -11.55
C MET A 344 -1.14 19.20 -10.51
N GLN A 345 -1.72 19.95 -9.57
CA GLN A 345 -2.65 19.38 -8.59
C GLN A 345 -3.95 18.88 -9.23
N HIS A 346 -4.53 19.67 -10.13
CA HIS A 346 -5.70 19.27 -10.92
C HIS A 346 -5.43 17.95 -11.66
N GLU A 347 -4.27 17.86 -12.30
CA GLU A 347 -3.87 16.71 -13.11
C GLU A 347 -3.65 15.44 -12.29
N LEU A 348 -3.16 15.58 -11.06
CA LEU A 348 -3.09 14.47 -10.12
C LEU A 348 -4.47 14.00 -9.65
N GLY A 349 -5.49 14.87 -9.64
CA GLY A 349 -6.89 14.50 -9.43
C GLY A 349 -7.37 13.46 -10.45
N HIS A 350 -6.98 13.60 -11.72
CA HIS A 350 -7.25 12.61 -12.76
C HIS A 350 -6.38 11.35 -12.62
N SER A 351 -5.07 11.54 -12.46
CA SER A 351 -4.11 10.43 -12.53
C SER A 351 -4.18 9.52 -11.31
N PHE A 352 -4.38 10.08 -10.13
CA PHE A 352 -4.54 9.34 -8.88
C PHE A 352 -5.99 9.00 -8.58
N SER A 353 -6.81 10.02 -8.31
CA SER A 353 -8.15 9.89 -7.74
C SER A 353 -9.23 9.56 -8.78
N LYS A 354 -8.86 9.48 -10.07
CA LYS A 354 -9.73 9.13 -11.20
C LYS A 354 -10.95 10.06 -11.34
N LEU A 355 -10.76 11.34 -11.04
CA LEU A 355 -11.79 12.37 -11.13
C LEU A 355 -12.05 12.79 -12.58
N ALA A 356 -13.24 13.31 -12.85
CA ALA A 356 -13.55 14.03 -14.08
C ALA A 356 -13.37 15.54 -13.91
N ASP A 357 -13.26 16.21 -15.05
CA ASP A 357 -13.39 17.65 -15.15
C ASP A 357 -14.79 18.12 -14.77
N GLU A 358 -14.86 19.19 -13.98
CA GLU A 358 -16.12 19.79 -13.53
C GLU A 358 -16.49 21.07 -14.27
N TYR A 359 -15.64 21.55 -15.18
CA TYR A 359 -15.97 22.64 -16.08
C TYR A 359 -16.87 22.17 -17.24
N ASP A 360 -17.62 23.10 -17.81
CA ASP A 360 -18.75 22.83 -18.72
C ASP A 360 -18.51 23.27 -20.17
N SER A 361 -17.29 23.72 -20.47
CA SER A 361 -16.81 24.06 -21.81
C SER A 361 -17.01 22.90 -22.80
N PRO A 362 -17.87 23.04 -23.84
CA PRO A 362 -18.19 21.94 -24.72
C PRO A 362 -16.98 21.38 -25.47
N TYR A 363 -16.80 20.05 -25.40
CA TYR A 363 -15.84 19.31 -26.21
C TYR A 363 -16.57 18.22 -27.01
N PRO A 364 -17.07 18.53 -28.22
CA PRO A 364 -17.76 17.56 -29.06
C PRO A 364 -16.82 16.37 -29.35
N SER A 365 -17.31 15.14 -29.17
CA SER A 365 -16.56 13.86 -29.16
C SER A 365 -15.96 13.41 -27.82
N TYR A 366 -16.05 14.23 -26.75
CA TYR A 366 -15.61 13.76 -25.44
C TYR A 366 -16.42 12.51 -25.05
N PRO A 367 -15.75 11.47 -24.52
CA PRO A 367 -16.36 10.23 -24.14
C PRO A 367 -17.80 10.31 -23.57
N ALA A 368 -18.87 9.62 -23.98
CA ALA A 368 -20.15 9.62 -23.20
C ALA A 368 -20.13 8.66 -21.98
N CYS A 369 -20.60 9.07 -20.79
CA CYS A 369 -20.83 8.20 -19.62
C CYS A 369 -22.29 8.30 -19.18
N SER A 370 -22.76 7.35 -18.37
CA SER A 370 -24.08 7.46 -17.76
C SER A 370 -24.19 6.61 -16.49
N ASP A 371 -24.81 7.18 -15.47
CA ASP A 371 -25.20 6.48 -14.23
C ASP A 371 -26.68 6.04 -14.29
N GLN A 372 -27.34 6.12 -15.46
CA GLN A 372 -28.71 5.65 -15.67
C GLN A 372 -28.77 4.11 -15.76
N PRO A 373 -29.69 3.45 -15.06
CA PRO A 373 -29.86 2.00 -15.18
C PRO A 373 -30.18 1.56 -16.61
N GLY A 374 -29.57 0.46 -17.07
CA GLY A 374 -29.85 -0.15 -18.37
C GLY A 374 -29.16 0.52 -19.57
N THR A 375 -28.31 1.52 -19.33
CA THR A 375 -27.45 2.10 -20.38
C THR A 375 -26.29 1.16 -20.75
N PRO A 376 -25.86 1.12 -22.02
CA PRO A 376 -24.63 0.43 -22.43
C PRO A 376 -23.37 1.26 -22.13
N LEU A 377 -23.51 2.49 -21.64
CA LEU A 377 -22.38 3.37 -21.32
C LEU A 377 -21.72 2.95 -20.00
N GLY A 378 -20.42 3.23 -19.88
CA GLY A 378 -19.72 3.10 -18.60
C GLY A 378 -20.21 4.13 -17.57
N ALA A 379 -20.10 3.78 -16.29
CA ALA A 379 -20.42 4.66 -15.17
C ALA A 379 -19.59 5.96 -15.25
N CYS A 380 -20.18 7.06 -14.80
CA CYS A 380 -19.48 8.33 -14.71
C CYS A 380 -18.49 8.33 -13.54
N GLU A 381 -17.45 9.16 -13.65
CA GLU A 381 -16.44 9.39 -12.63
C GLU A 381 -17.07 9.89 -11.31
N ALA A 382 -16.37 9.71 -10.18
CA ALA A 382 -16.97 9.84 -8.84
C ALA A 382 -17.66 11.20 -8.58
N ASN A 383 -17.16 12.27 -9.19
CA ASN A 383 -17.54 13.66 -8.94
C ASN A 383 -18.56 14.26 -9.94
N VAL A 384 -19.00 13.48 -10.93
CA VAL A 384 -19.96 13.92 -11.95
C VAL A 384 -21.05 12.88 -12.19
N THR A 385 -22.25 13.28 -12.60
CA THR A 385 -23.36 12.35 -12.86
C THR A 385 -24.38 12.92 -13.84
N ASP A 386 -25.11 12.07 -14.55
CA ASP A 386 -26.29 12.41 -15.36
C ASP A 386 -27.62 12.11 -14.62
N GLN A 387 -27.54 11.75 -13.33
CA GLN A 387 -28.68 11.56 -12.46
C GLN A 387 -29.14 12.87 -11.81
N THR A 388 -30.45 13.09 -11.77
CA THR A 388 -31.05 14.25 -11.08
C THR A 388 -31.93 13.87 -9.90
N VAL A 389 -32.11 12.57 -9.65
CA VAL A 389 -32.90 12.07 -8.53
C VAL A 389 -32.00 11.91 -7.31
N ARG A 390 -32.34 12.58 -6.20
CA ARG A 390 -31.56 12.57 -4.95
C ARG A 390 -31.18 11.17 -4.47
N SER A 391 -32.09 10.20 -4.56
CA SER A 391 -31.82 8.81 -4.14
C SER A 391 -30.78 8.09 -5.00
N SER A 392 -30.59 8.54 -6.23
CA SER A 392 -29.68 7.98 -7.24
C SER A 392 -28.33 8.68 -7.28
N LEU A 393 -28.14 9.80 -6.57
CA LEU A 393 -26.85 10.50 -6.55
C LEU A 393 -25.78 9.68 -5.82
N LYS A 394 -24.60 9.58 -6.43
CA LYS A 394 -23.43 8.87 -5.87
C LYS A 394 -23.01 9.44 -4.51
N TRP A 395 -23.04 10.77 -4.39
CA TRP A 395 -22.66 11.51 -3.18
C TRP A 395 -23.85 11.98 -2.33
N LYS A 396 -25.03 11.37 -2.46
CA LYS A 396 -26.24 11.78 -1.73
C LYS A 396 -26.07 11.94 -0.21
N ARG A 397 -25.12 11.21 0.39
CA ARG A 397 -24.82 11.27 1.84
C ARG A 397 -24.10 12.56 2.26
N TRP A 398 -23.41 13.22 1.32
CA TRP A 398 -22.79 14.53 1.54
C TRP A 398 -23.78 15.68 1.34
N VAL A 399 -24.84 15.47 0.56
CA VAL A 399 -25.83 16.50 0.25
C VAL A 399 -26.77 16.69 1.45
N ALA A 400 -26.74 17.85 2.09
CA ALA A 400 -27.68 18.19 3.16
C ALA A 400 -29.15 17.98 2.73
N SER A 401 -29.99 17.58 3.69
CA SER A 401 -31.39 17.22 3.42
C SER A 401 -32.20 18.38 2.84
N ALA A 402 -31.87 19.62 3.21
CA ALA A 402 -32.53 20.84 2.75
C ALA A 402 -32.04 21.35 1.38
N THR A 403 -30.91 20.84 0.87
CA THR A 403 -30.34 21.30 -0.41
C THR A 403 -31.30 20.99 -1.58
N PRO A 404 -31.64 21.96 -2.45
CA PRO A 404 -32.39 21.67 -3.67
C PRO A 404 -31.61 20.74 -4.62
N ILE A 405 -32.29 19.83 -5.32
CA ILE A 405 -31.68 18.95 -6.33
C ILE A 405 -32.51 19.00 -7.62
N PRO A 406 -31.95 19.53 -8.74
CA PRO A 406 -30.65 20.19 -8.86
C PRO A 406 -30.50 21.46 -7.99
N SER A 407 -29.27 21.78 -7.62
CA SER A 407 -28.90 23.02 -6.92
C SER A 407 -29.07 24.22 -7.85
N VAL A 408 -29.62 25.33 -7.32
CA VAL A 408 -30.00 26.51 -8.13
C VAL A 408 -29.12 27.74 -7.90
N ALA A 409 -28.26 27.73 -6.89
CA ALA A 409 -27.37 28.85 -6.55
C ALA A 409 -26.08 28.33 -5.89
N PRO A 410 -25.00 29.15 -5.83
CA PRO A 410 -23.83 28.86 -5.03
C PRO A 410 -24.21 28.73 -3.54
N MET A 411 -23.52 27.84 -2.83
CA MET A 411 -23.58 27.76 -1.36
C MET A 411 -22.56 28.72 -0.73
N PRO A 412 -22.69 29.06 0.57
CA PRO A 412 -21.70 29.89 1.27
C PRO A 412 -20.29 29.31 1.18
N ASP A 413 -20.19 27.98 1.33
CA ASP A 413 -18.99 27.24 1.02
C ASP A 413 -19.10 26.66 -0.42
N PRO A 414 -18.25 27.10 -1.37
CA PRO A 414 -18.33 26.65 -2.77
C PRO A 414 -17.99 25.17 -2.95
N ILE A 415 -17.36 24.52 -1.96
CA ILE A 415 -17.00 23.10 -2.01
C ILE A 415 -18.03 22.16 -1.37
N GLU A 416 -19.11 22.71 -0.80
CA GLU A 416 -20.21 21.91 -0.27
C GLU A 416 -20.92 21.08 -1.35
N ALA A 417 -21.32 19.88 -0.97
CA ALA A 417 -21.95 18.94 -1.89
C ALA A 417 -23.41 19.30 -2.20
N GLY A 418 -23.72 19.34 -3.49
CA GLY A 418 -25.03 19.59 -4.08
C GLY A 418 -25.14 18.92 -5.44
N LEU A 419 -25.83 19.54 -6.39
CA LEU A 419 -25.91 19.05 -7.77
C LEU A 419 -26.07 20.20 -8.76
N TRP A 420 -24.99 20.71 -9.33
CA TRP A 420 -25.05 21.81 -10.30
C TRP A 420 -24.91 21.31 -11.73
N GLN A 421 -25.76 21.83 -12.62
CA GLN A 421 -25.70 21.51 -14.04
C GLN A 421 -24.44 22.11 -14.67
N GLY A 422 -23.86 21.39 -15.63
CA GLY A 422 -22.62 21.75 -16.29
C GLY A 422 -21.44 21.02 -15.65
N ALA A 423 -20.88 20.06 -16.38
CA ALA A 423 -19.67 19.32 -15.99
C ALA A 423 -19.18 18.49 -17.17
N ARG A 424 -17.97 17.97 -17.08
CA ARG A 424 -17.45 16.94 -18.00
C ARG A 424 -17.64 17.34 -19.46
N TYR A 425 -17.27 18.59 -19.77
CA TYR A 425 -17.33 19.18 -21.11
C TYR A 425 -18.75 19.26 -21.70
N GLN A 426 -19.78 19.30 -20.85
CA GLN A 426 -21.18 19.41 -21.24
C GLN A 426 -21.86 20.51 -20.43
N SER A 427 -22.48 21.47 -21.11
CA SER A 427 -23.27 22.53 -20.49
C SER A 427 -24.65 22.06 -20.01
N SER A 428 -25.11 20.89 -20.45
CA SER A 428 -26.40 20.33 -20.04
C SER A 428 -26.37 18.80 -20.00
N GLY A 429 -27.25 18.20 -19.20
CA GLY A 429 -27.35 16.74 -19.08
C GLY A 429 -26.31 16.08 -18.17
N MET A 430 -25.25 16.80 -17.80
CA MET A 430 -24.25 16.36 -16.83
C MET A 430 -24.17 17.35 -15.66
N TYR A 431 -23.90 16.83 -14.46
CA TYR A 431 -23.91 17.58 -13.21
C TYR A 431 -22.66 17.30 -12.40
N ARG A 432 -22.14 18.33 -11.74
CA ARG A 432 -21.01 18.26 -10.79
C ARG A 432 -21.48 18.31 -9.35
N GLN A 433 -20.62 17.85 -8.47
CA GLN A 433 -20.90 17.66 -7.04
C GLN A 433 -20.83 18.94 -6.20
N CYS A 434 -20.06 19.95 -6.59
CA CYS A 434 -19.94 21.23 -5.87
C CYS A 434 -20.14 22.42 -6.81
N PHE A 435 -20.25 23.64 -6.28
CA PHE A 435 -20.36 24.81 -7.14
C PHE A 435 -19.04 25.11 -7.85
N SER A 436 -17.92 25.08 -7.11
CA SER A 436 -16.58 25.29 -7.64
C SER A 436 -15.49 24.68 -6.75
N GLY A 437 -14.65 23.83 -7.33
CA GLY A 437 -13.41 23.30 -6.74
C GLY A 437 -12.29 23.24 -7.77
N ILE A 438 -11.15 22.64 -7.41
CA ILE A 438 -9.96 22.62 -8.27
C ILE A 438 -10.19 21.90 -9.60
N MET A 439 -11.08 20.90 -9.64
CA MET A 439 -11.50 20.21 -10.88
C MET A 439 -12.30 21.10 -11.85
N ARG A 440 -12.61 22.35 -11.45
CA ARG A 440 -13.32 23.36 -12.25
C ARG A 440 -12.53 24.66 -12.41
N SER A 441 -11.87 25.13 -11.36
CA SER A 441 -11.14 26.41 -11.32
C SER A 441 -9.86 26.25 -10.49
N LEU A 442 -8.75 26.75 -11.02
CA LEU A 442 -7.49 26.84 -10.29
C LEU A 442 -7.63 27.77 -9.06
N GLY A 443 -6.70 27.66 -8.12
CA GLY A 443 -6.73 28.41 -6.85
C GLY A 443 -7.82 27.99 -5.86
N SER A 444 -8.58 26.93 -6.14
CA SER A 444 -9.61 26.38 -5.25
C SER A 444 -9.11 25.06 -4.62
N PRO A 445 -9.60 24.66 -3.43
CA PRO A 445 -9.38 23.31 -2.91
C PRO A 445 -10.19 22.26 -3.70
N PHE A 446 -9.92 20.99 -3.42
CA PHE A 446 -10.79 19.90 -3.88
C PHE A 446 -12.16 19.99 -3.20
N CYS A 447 -13.21 19.62 -3.92
CA CYS A 447 -14.52 19.56 -3.33
C CYS A 447 -14.70 18.27 -2.49
N HIS A 448 -15.68 18.22 -1.59
CA HIS A 448 -15.74 17.12 -0.60
C HIS A 448 -15.78 15.71 -1.21
N VAL A 449 -16.50 15.53 -2.32
CA VAL A 449 -16.58 14.22 -3.00
C VAL A 449 -15.24 13.87 -3.66
N ASP A 450 -14.52 14.86 -4.17
CA ASP A 450 -13.18 14.68 -4.73
C ASP A 450 -12.18 14.30 -3.64
N GLY A 451 -12.25 14.97 -2.49
CA GLY A 451 -11.47 14.65 -1.30
C GLY A 451 -11.73 13.22 -0.82
N GLU A 452 -13.00 12.81 -0.78
CA GLU A 452 -13.37 11.43 -0.45
C GLU A 452 -12.81 10.42 -1.47
N ALA A 453 -12.82 10.74 -2.77
CA ALA A 453 -12.26 9.89 -3.81
C ALA A 453 -10.75 9.71 -3.63
N PHE A 454 -10.03 10.78 -3.28
CA PHE A 454 -8.60 10.70 -2.92
C PHE A 454 -8.38 9.75 -1.72
N VAL A 455 -9.15 9.90 -0.64
CA VAL A 455 -9.03 9.04 0.56
C VAL A 455 -9.31 7.59 0.20
N LYS A 456 -10.36 7.31 -0.57
CA LYS A 456 -10.68 5.97 -1.06
C LYS A 456 -9.53 5.38 -1.86
N GLN A 457 -8.89 6.17 -2.73
CA GLN A 457 -7.74 5.71 -3.51
C GLN A 457 -6.53 5.44 -2.60
N LEU A 458 -6.17 6.38 -1.72
CA LEU A 458 -5.00 6.30 -0.84
C LEU A 458 -5.04 5.04 0.05
N PHE A 459 -6.18 4.77 0.68
CA PHE A 459 -6.35 3.63 1.59
C PHE A 459 -6.88 2.35 0.91
N GLY A 460 -7.47 2.45 -0.29
CA GLY A 460 -8.02 1.31 -1.03
C GLY A 460 -7.01 0.61 -1.96
N GLY A 461 -5.92 1.30 -2.33
CA GLY A 461 -4.85 0.72 -3.14
C GLY A 461 -5.15 0.65 -4.63
N GLY A 462 -4.42 -0.22 -5.34
CA GLY A 462 -4.58 -0.42 -6.79
C GLY A 462 -3.90 0.62 -7.68
N TRP A 463 -3.02 1.47 -7.14
CA TRP A 463 -2.32 2.53 -7.87
C TRP A 463 -0.80 2.40 -7.90
N GLY A 464 -0.21 1.48 -7.13
CA GLY A 464 1.24 1.36 -6.99
C GLY A 464 1.61 0.50 -5.79
N ALA A 465 2.69 0.86 -5.11
CA ALA A 465 3.04 0.29 -3.81
C ALA A 465 2.67 1.29 -2.70
N PRO A 466 1.93 0.90 -1.65
CA PRO A 466 1.34 -0.42 -1.40
C PRO A 466 0.15 -0.75 -2.31
N SER A 467 0.14 -1.96 -2.85
CA SER A 467 -0.94 -2.45 -3.73
C SER A 467 -2.30 -2.53 -3.04
N ALA A 468 -2.30 -2.74 -1.72
CA ALA A 468 -3.50 -2.75 -0.88
C ALA A 468 -3.89 -1.37 -0.31
N GLY A 469 -3.16 -0.31 -0.68
CA GLY A 469 -3.33 1.03 -0.12
C GLY A 469 -2.56 1.21 1.18
N VAL A 470 -2.46 2.46 1.62
CA VAL A 470 -1.75 2.82 2.85
C VAL A 470 -2.50 2.24 4.06
N SER A 471 -1.75 1.63 4.96
CA SER A 471 -2.22 1.15 6.26
C SER A 471 -2.06 2.24 7.32
N LEU A 472 -3.09 2.41 8.16
CA LEU A 472 -3.05 3.25 9.37
C LEU A 472 -2.21 2.64 10.52
N ILE A 473 -1.60 1.49 10.28
CA ILE A 473 -0.66 0.83 11.17
C ILE A 473 0.67 0.72 10.44
N GLU A 474 1.73 1.28 10.99
CA GLU A 474 3.06 1.20 10.38
C GLU A 474 3.56 -0.24 10.33
N PRO A 475 4.42 -0.57 9.35
CA PRO A 475 5.20 -1.80 9.37
C PRO A 475 5.96 -1.96 10.70
N GLY A 476 6.16 -3.20 11.13
CA GLY A 476 6.93 -3.52 12.35
C GLY A 476 6.12 -3.68 13.64
N ALA A 477 4.79 -3.81 13.56
CA ALA A 477 3.97 -4.20 14.71
C ALA A 477 4.46 -5.52 15.35
N LEU A 478 4.44 -5.58 16.67
CA LEU A 478 4.92 -6.70 17.47
C LEU A 478 3.77 -7.38 18.24
N PRO A 479 3.80 -8.72 18.40
CA PRO A 479 4.82 -9.65 17.88
C PRO A 479 4.86 -9.72 16.33
N ALA A 480 6.04 -9.96 15.75
CA ALA A 480 6.17 -9.99 14.29
C ALA A 480 5.41 -11.16 13.65
N THR A 481 5.28 -12.28 14.37
CA THR A 481 4.53 -13.46 13.92
C THR A 481 3.04 -13.26 14.15
N ALA A 482 2.20 -13.68 13.19
CA ALA A 482 0.74 -13.62 13.32
C ALA A 482 0.18 -14.62 14.35
N SER A 483 0.99 -15.58 14.79
CA SER A 483 0.62 -16.57 15.81
C SER A 483 1.66 -16.58 16.92
N VAL A 484 1.17 -16.68 18.16
CA VAL A 484 1.98 -16.72 19.37
C VAL A 484 1.48 -17.86 20.24
N THR A 485 2.40 -18.70 20.71
CA THR A 485 2.08 -19.78 21.65
C THR A 485 2.78 -19.50 22.96
N ALA A 486 2.05 -19.49 24.07
CA ALA A 486 2.61 -19.23 25.38
C ALA A 486 1.85 -19.96 26.48
N ASN A 487 2.52 -20.16 27.62
CA ASN A 487 1.93 -20.83 28.76
C ASN A 487 0.79 -19.99 29.37
N VAL A 488 -0.27 -20.65 29.83
CA VAL A 488 -1.34 -19.99 30.60
C VAL A 488 -0.76 -19.18 31.78
N GLY A 489 -1.25 -17.95 31.95
CA GLY A 489 -0.76 -16.99 32.93
C GLY A 489 0.46 -16.17 32.49
N THR A 490 1.01 -16.41 31.30
CA THR A 490 2.13 -15.63 30.76
C THR A 490 1.64 -14.29 30.20
N PRO A 491 2.21 -13.14 30.61
CA PRO A 491 1.92 -11.86 29.98
C PRO A 491 2.62 -11.74 28.63
N LEU A 492 1.88 -11.34 27.61
CA LEU A 492 2.35 -11.08 26.25
C LEU A 492 2.22 -9.59 25.94
N GLY A 493 3.30 -8.97 25.48
CA GLY A 493 3.31 -7.57 25.04
C GLY A 493 3.03 -7.44 23.55
N PHE A 494 2.13 -6.52 23.21
CA PHE A 494 1.79 -6.14 21.84
C PHE A 494 2.08 -4.66 21.64
N GLN A 495 2.60 -4.32 20.46
CA GLN A 495 3.04 -2.97 20.13
C GLN A 495 2.78 -2.64 18.67
N ALA A 496 2.37 -1.41 18.39
CA ALA A 496 2.17 -0.92 17.04
C ALA A 496 2.31 0.60 17.01
N THR A 497 2.81 1.14 15.91
CA THR A 497 2.84 2.59 15.64
C THR A 497 1.70 2.93 14.70
N VAL A 498 0.98 4.01 14.98
CA VAL A 498 -0.12 4.46 14.11
C VAL A 498 0.37 5.39 13.00
N ALA A 499 -0.26 5.30 11.84
CA ALA A 499 -0.07 6.16 10.67
C ALA A 499 -1.40 6.87 10.34
N GLY A 500 -1.36 7.99 9.60
CA GLY A 500 -2.54 8.76 9.22
C GLY A 500 -2.46 10.24 9.60
N SER A 501 -3.59 10.81 10.04
CA SER A 501 -3.67 12.22 10.42
C SER A 501 -2.69 12.63 11.52
N ALA A 502 -2.04 13.78 11.33
CA ALA A 502 -1.18 14.43 12.33
C ALA A 502 -1.99 15.13 13.45
N ASN A 503 -3.27 15.41 13.23
CA ASN A 503 -4.12 16.07 14.22
C ASN A 503 -4.41 15.15 15.40
N ASN A 504 -4.26 15.67 16.62
CA ASN A 504 -4.60 14.94 17.83
C ASN A 504 -6.10 14.60 17.85
N GLY A 505 -6.43 13.31 18.02
CA GLY A 505 -7.81 12.82 17.91
C GLY A 505 -8.30 12.60 16.48
N GLY A 506 -7.49 12.96 15.48
CA GLY A 506 -7.71 12.60 14.08
C GLY A 506 -7.65 11.08 13.87
N LEU A 507 -7.03 10.33 14.77
CA LEU A 507 -7.03 8.86 14.76
C LEU A 507 -7.62 8.30 16.05
N THR A 508 -8.20 7.10 15.97
CA THR A 508 -8.61 6.31 17.14
C THR A 508 -8.01 4.91 17.04
N ALA A 509 -7.21 4.55 18.05
CA ALA A 509 -6.59 3.24 18.18
C ALA A 509 -7.36 2.40 19.21
N THR A 510 -7.74 1.19 18.83
CA THR A 510 -8.52 0.26 19.66
C THR A 510 -7.83 -1.10 19.72
N TRP A 511 -7.59 -1.59 20.93
CA TRP A 511 -7.22 -2.98 21.19
C TRP A 511 -8.48 -3.78 21.46
N LEU A 512 -8.61 -4.93 20.81
CA LEU A 512 -9.69 -5.88 21.00
C LEU A 512 -9.14 -7.24 21.43
N VAL A 513 -9.88 -7.93 22.30
CA VAL A 513 -9.67 -9.34 22.64
C VAL A 513 -10.93 -10.08 22.23
N ASP A 514 -10.80 -11.07 21.35
CA ASP A 514 -11.93 -11.84 20.81
C ASP A 514 -13.04 -10.94 20.27
N GLN A 515 -12.65 -9.93 19.47
CA GLN A 515 -13.50 -8.90 18.86
C GLN A 515 -14.16 -7.93 19.86
N GLN A 516 -13.91 -8.05 21.16
CA GLN A 516 -14.42 -7.12 22.16
C GLN A 516 -13.39 -6.02 22.44
N PRO A 517 -13.76 -4.73 22.32
CA PRO A 517 -12.83 -3.63 22.60
C PRO A 517 -12.50 -3.57 24.09
N VAL A 518 -11.20 -3.59 24.41
CA VAL A 518 -10.68 -3.55 25.79
C VAL A 518 -9.94 -2.25 26.11
N LYS A 519 -9.45 -1.54 25.09
CA LYS A 519 -8.77 -0.24 25.24
C LYS A 519 -8.94 0.57 23.97
N THR A 520 -9.47 1.79 24.09
CA THR A 520 -9.60 2.74 22.99
C THR A 520 -8.95 4.07 23.37
N VAL A 521 -8.14 4.62 22.47
CA VAL A 521 -7.36 5.85 22.72
C VAL A 521 -7.46 6.75 21.49
N ALA A 522 -7.78 8.03 21.71
CA ALA A 522 -7.63 9.08 20.71
C ALA A 522 -6.12 9.34 20.50
N THR A 523 -5.67 9.35 19.26
CA THR A 523 -4.24 9.39 18.93
C THR A 523 -4.02 10.18 17.64
N GLN A 524 -2.76 10.26 17.22
CA GLN A 524 -2.30 10.91 15.99
C GLN A 524 -1.13 10.14 15.40
N HIS A 525 -0.76 10.46 14.16
CA HIS A 525 0.38 9.91 13.44
C HIS A 525 1.65 9.78 14.31
N GLY A 526 2.37 8.67 14.13
CA GLY A 526 3.66 8.40 14.78
C GLY A 526 3.56 7.98 16.25
N GLN A 527 2.37 8.01 16.85
CA GLN A 527 2.20 7.59 18.25
C GLN A 527 2.30 6.08 18.40
N TRP A 528 3.08 5.68 19.40
CA TRP A 528 3.22 4.29 19.80
C TRP A 528 2.06 3.83 20.68
N GLN A 529 1.53 2.65 20.38
CA GLN A 529 0.47 2.01 21.15
C GLN A 529 0.96 0.67 21.68
N THR A 530 0.69 0.42 22.96
CA THR A 530 1.06 -0.82 23.63
C THR A 530 -0.13 -1.43 24.37
N PHE A 531 -0.12 -2.75 24.44
CA PHE A 531 -1.11 -3.55 25.15
C PHE A 531 -0.45 -4.81 25.72
N SER A 532 -0.90 -5.22 26.91
CA SER A 532 -0.43 -6.45 27.55
C SER A 532 -1.62 -7.37 27.74
N TYR A 533 -1.52 -8.58 27.20
CA TYR A 533 -2.52 -9.63 27.36
C TYR A 533 -1.92 -10.78 28.16
N THR A 534 -2.55 -11.16 29.27
CA THR A 534 -2.17 -12.38 30.00
C THR A 534 -2.96 -13.54 29.43
N VAL A 535 -2.28 -14.60 29.00
CA VAL A 535 -2.92 -15.81 28.43
C VAL A 535 -3.88 -16.40 29.46
N ALA A 536 -5.19 -16.26 29.20
CA ALA A 536 -6.23 -16.59 30.16
C ALA A 536 -6.38 -18.10 30.38
N ASP A 537 -6.40 -18.87 29.30
CA ASP A 537 -6.56 -20.32 29.31
C ASP A 537 -5.92 -20.97 28.06
N SER A 538 -6.16 -22.26 27.85
CA SER A 538 -5.61 -23.02 26.72
C SER A 538 -6.45 -22.94 25.44
N ALA A 539 -7.56 -22.20 25.43
CA ALA A 539 -8.32 -21.94 24.22
C ALA A 539 -7.56 -20.93 23.33
N PRO A 540 -7.80 -20.97 22.01
CA PRO A 540 -7.28 -19.95 21.11
C PRO A 540 -8.01 -18.62 21.34
N HIS A 541 -7.25 -17.54 21.45
CA HIS A 541 -7.75 -16.17 21.54
C HIS A 541 -7.22 -15.33 20.38
N THR A 542 -7.93 -14.25 20.04
CA THR A 542 -7.48 -13.26 19.06
C THR A 542 -7.25 -11.93 19.74
N ILE A 543 -6.05 -11.38 19.57
CA ILE A 543 -5.73 -10.01 19.95
C ILE A 543 -5.70 -9.18 18.67
N GLU A 544 -6.47 -8.11 18.60
CA GLU A 544 -6.53 -7.23 17.43
C GLU A 544 -6.18 -5.80 17.83
N PHE A 545 -5.30 -5.17 17.06
CA PHE A 545 -5.09 -3.74 17.07
C PHE A 545 -5.74 -3.12 15.84
N LYS A 546 -6.72 -2.25 16.07
CA LYS A 546 -7.49 -1.58 15.02
C LYS A 546 -7.31 -0.08 15.11
N VAL A 547 -7.00 0.57 14.00
CA VAL A 547 -6.89 2.03 13.89
C VAL A 547 -7.98 2.52 12.94
N LYS A 548 -8.65 3.60 13.33
CA LYS A 548 -9.66 4.31 12.54
C LYS A 548 -9.20 5.75 12.32
N ASP A 549 -9.30 6.24 11.09
CA ASP A 549 -9.04 7.63 10.75
C ASP A 549 -10.34 8.44 10.80
N ASN A 550 -10.40 9.48 11.63
CA ASN A 550 -11.56 10.33 11.84
C ASN A 550 -11.45 11.68 11.11
N THR A 551 -10.48 11.84 10.21
CA THR A 551 -10.35 13.06 9.40
C THR A 551 -11.63 13.27 8.59
N PRO A 552 -12.23 14.47 8.61
CA PRO A 552 -13.57 14.72 8.05
C PRO A 552 -13.58 14.82 6.51
N LEU A 553 -12.74 14.06 5.82
CA LEU A 553 -12.65 13.98 4.37
C LEU A 553 -13.42 12.80 3.78
N MET A 554 -13.86 11.86 4.62
CA MET A 554 -14.61 10.69 4.19
C MET A 554 -15.70 10.34 5.21
N LEU A 555 -16.90 10.04 4.73
CA LEU A 555 -18.02 9.68 5.61
C LEU A 555 -17.83 8.29 6.25
N ASP A 556 -17.23 7.37 5.50
CA ASP A 556 -16.85 6.04 5.98
C ASP A 556 -15.36 6.02 6.30
N ALA A 557 -15.02 6.49 7.49
CA ALA A 557 -13.66 6.51 8.03
C ALA A 557 -12.83 5.24 7.68
N PRO A 558 -11.66 5.41 7.03
CA PRO A 558 -10.72 4.31 6.79
C PRO A 558 -10.33 3.60 8.08
N THR A 559 -10.15 2.28 8.00
CA THR A 559 -9.67 1.47 9.12
C THR A 559 -8.62 0.48 8.69
N SER A 560 -7.61 0.27 9.51
CA SER A 560 -6.64 -0.81 9.36
C SER A 560 -6.60 -1.64 10.64
N SER A 561 -6.41 -2.95 10.49
CA SER A 561 -6.33 -3.88 11.61
C SER A 561 -5.12 -4.80 11.48
N LYS A 562 -4.51 -5.11 12.60
CA LYS A 562 -3.52 -6.17 12.76
C LYS A 562 -4.00 -7.12 13.85
N ALA A 563 -4.14 -8.39 13.52
CA ALA A 563 -4.56 -9.43 14.46
C ALA A 563 -3.44 -10.45 14.72
N TRP A 564 -3.44 -10.97 15.94
CA TRP A 564 -2.57 -12.04 16.41
C TRP A 564 -3.42 -13.17 17.01
N ALA A 565 -3.19 -14.39 16.54
CA ALA A 565 -3.72 -15.59 17.16
C ALA A 565 -2.83 -15.98 18.35
N VAL A 566 -3.42 -16.07 19.55
CA VAL A 566 -2.72 -16.48 20.77
C VAL A 566 -3.22 -17.86 21.18
N GLN A 567 -2.33 -18.84 21.20
CA GLN A 567 -2.61 -20.18 21.66
C GLN A 567 -2.01 -20.39 23.06
N GLY A 568 -2.88 -20.64 24.04
CA GLY A 568 -2.43 -21.00 25.38
C GLY A 568 -1.95 -22.46 25.47
N VAL A 569 -0.86 -22.69 26.20
CA VAL A 569 -0.38 -24.02 26.57
C VAL A 569 -0.64 -24.24 28.06
N ALA A 570 -1.43 -25.27 28.36
CA ALA A 570 -1.71 -25.67 29.72
C ALA A 570 -0.40 -26.04 30.45
N VAL A 571 -0.11 -25.37 31.55
CA VAL A 571 0.99 -25.75 32.44
C VAL A 571 0.47 -26.76 33.45
N LEU A 572 0.97 -27.98 33.37
CA LEU A 572 0.58 -29.09 34.25
C LEU A 572 1.62 -29.28 35.37
N PRO A 573 1.20 -29.69 36.59
CA PRO A 573 2.13 -30.05 37.65
C PRO A 573 3.01 -31.24 37.23
N GLY A 574 4.18 -31.40 37.86
CA GLY A 574 4.98 -32.62 37.70
C GLY A 574 4.34 -33.87 38.32
N ALA A 575 4.97 -35.02 38.14
CA ALA A 575 4.53 -36.26 38.79
C ALA A 575 4.88 -36.25 40.29
N PRO A 576 3.94 -36.56 41.21
CA PRO A 576 4.28 -36.80 42.60
C PRO A 576 5.13 -38.06 42.78
N THR A 577 5.83 -38.18 43.91
CA THR A 577 6.66 -39.37 44.22
C THR A 577 6.05 -40.14 45.39
N ILE A 578 5.64 -41.39 45.18
CA ILE A 578 5.07 -42.23 46.25
C ILE A 578 6.17 -42.64 47.23
N THR A 579 6.10 -42.14 48.47
CA THR A 579 7.08 -42.42 49.54
C THR A 579 6.71 -43.65 50.37
N ALA A 580 5.42 -43.92 50.56
CA ALA A 580 4.96 -45.14 51.21
C ALA A 580 3.56 -45.54 50.74
N LEU A 581 3.30 -46.85 50.72
CA LEU A 581 1.98 -47.41 50.47
C LEU A 581 1.71 -48.46 51.54
N THR A 582 0.96 -48.08 52.58
CA THR A 582 0.74 -48.90 53.77
C THR A 582 -0.63 -49.55 53.72
N ALA A 583 -0.66 -50.87 53.74
CA ALA A 583 -1.88 -51.65 53.79
C ALA A 583 -2.41 -51.78 55.23
N SER A 584 -3.72 -51.59 55.37
CA SER A 584 -4.48 -51.84 56.58
C SER A 584 -5.63 -52.82 56.27
N TRP A 585 -6.59 -52.92 57.18
CA TRP A 585 -7.85 -53.62 56.97
C TRP A 585 -8.68 -52.88 55.93
N TYR A 586 -8.94 -53.56 54.80
CA TYR A 586 -9.76 -53.07 53.69
C TYR A 586 -9.43 -51.65 53.18
N SER A 587 -8.20 -51.18 53.40
CA SER A 587 -7.80 -49.82 53.05
C SER A 587 -6.29 -49.68 52.79
N LEU A 588 -5.96 -48.74 51.91
CA LEU A 588 -4.58 -48.36 51.59
C LEU A 588 -4.37 -46.89 51.96
N LYS A 589 -3.27 -46.63 52.68
CA LYS A 589 -2.77 -45.28 52.93
C LYS A 589 -1.57 -45.01 52.02
N LEU A 590 -1.76 -44.12 51.05
CA LEU A 590 -0.75 -43.72 50.07
C LEU A 590 -0.14 -42.38 50.50
N SER A 591 1.11 -42.43 50.96
CA SER A 591 1.93 -41.25 51.27
C SER A 591 2.84 -40.94 50.08
N PHE A 592 2.95 -39.66 49.76
CA PHE A 592 3.77 -39.15 48.65
C PHE A 592 4.36 -37.78 48.99
N THR A 593 5.37 -37.37 48.23
CA THR A 593 5.85 -35.98 48.17
C THR A 593 5.26 -35.29 46.94
N PRO A 594 4.77 -34.04 47.06
CA PRO A 594 4.41 -33.21 45.93
C PRO A 594 5.54 -33.10 44.89
N PRO A 595 5.23 -32.91 43.60
CA PRO A 595 6.24 -32.50 42.62
C PRO A 595 6.80 -31.11 42.95
N ALA A 596 7.93 -30.76 42.35
CA ALA A 596 8.44 -29.39 42.42
C ALA A 596 7.39 -28.39 41.89
N ALA A 597 7.30 -27.22 42.53
CA ALA A 597 6.39 -26.17 42.09
C ALA A 597 6.79 -25.67 40.70
N VAL A 598 5.82 -25.64 39.78
CA VAL A 598 6.00 -25.06 38.45
C VAL A 598 5.16 -23.77 38.40
N PRO A 599 5.76 -22.60 38.07
CA PRO A 599 5.00 -21.37 37.88
C PRO A 599 3.85 -21.57 36.88
N GLY A 600 2.63 -21.17 37.26
CA GLY A 600 1.42 -21.37 36.43
C GLY A 600 0.69 -22.70 36.65
N ALA A 601 1.27 -23.67 37.37
CA ALA A 601 0.63 -24.94 37.69
C ALA A 601 0.39 -25.10 39.21
N VAL A 602 -0.43 -24.22 39.78
CA VAL A 602 -0.81 -24.32 41.20
C VAL A 602 -1.52 -25.64 41.45
N ILE A 603 -0.98 -26.45 42.35
CA ILE A 603 -1.56 -27.75 42.70
C ILE A 603 -2.80 -27.51 43.56
N THR A 604 -3.95 -27.96 43.08
CA THR A 604 -5.25 -27.84 43.75
C THR A 604 -5.67 -29.14 44.44
N GLY A 605 -5.04 -30.25 44.08
CA GLY A 605 -5.27 -31.55 44.71
C GLY A 605 -4.52 -32.69 44.03
N TYR A 606 -4.81 -33.89 44.47
CA TYR A 606 -4.19 -35.13 44.00
C TYR A 606 -5.24 -36.21 43.82
N THR A 607 -5.05 -37.07 42.82
CA THR A 607 -5.91 -38.23 42.57
C THR A 607 -5.05 -39.48 42.57
N SER A 608 -5.33 -40.42 43.47
CA SER A 608 -4.73 -41.75 43.47
C SER A 608 -5.59 -42.74 42.71
N THR A 609 -4.96 -43.59 41.91
CA THR A 609 -5.60 -44.69 41.18
C THR A 609 -4.91 -45.98 41.55
N CYS A 610 -5.64 -46.96 42.07
CA CYS A 610 -5.12 -48.29 42.42
C CYS A 610 -5.86 -49.38 41.67
N THR A 611 -5.12 -50.24 41.00
CA THR A 611 -5.65 -51.34 40.20
C THR A 611 -5.18 -52.69 40.75
N ALA A 612 -6.02 -53.71 40.56
CA ALA A 612 -5.69 -55.11 40.82
C ALA A 612 -6.40 -56.00 39.80
N PRO A 613 -5.83 -57.17 39.44
CA PRO A 613 -6.45 -58.08 38.48
C PRO A 613 -7.87 -58.48 38.90
N SER A 614 -8.82 -58.42 37.97
CA SER A 614 -10.22 -58.83 38.19
C SER A 614 -10.92 -58.09 39.34
N ARG A 615 -10.52 -56.83 39.59
CA ARG A 615 -11.11 -55.94 40.60
C ARG A 615 -11.43 -54.58 39.99
N ALA A 616 -12.40 -53.91 40.59
CA ALA A 616 -12.69 -52.53 40.25
C ALA A 616 -11.50 -51.62 40.63
N THR A 617 -11.19 -50.67 39.75
CA THR A 617 -10.18 -49.65 40.00
C THR A 617 -10.65 -48.75 41.14
N ALA A 618 -9.83 -48.63 42.18
CA ALA A 618 -10.10 -47.72 43.29
C ALA A 618 -9.50 -46.35 43.00
N ILE A 619 -10.33 -45.31 43.12
CA ILE A 619 -9.92 -43.92 42.90
C ILE A 619 -10.25 -43.13 44.17
N ALA A 620 -9.30 -42.32 44.64
CA ALA A 620 -9.51 -41.41 45.76
C ALA A 620 -8.80 -40.08 45.50
N THR A 621 -9.36 -39.00 46.05
CA THR A 621 -8.83 -37.64 45.89
C THR A 621 -8.55 -37.00 47.25
N ALA A 622 -7.48 -36.20 47.35
CA ALA A 622 -7.22 -35.35 48.52
C ALA A 622 -6.50 -34.06 48.13
N SER A 623 -6.54 -33.05 49.00
CA SER A 623 -5.79 -31.80 48.82
C SER A 623 -4.31 -31.91 49.22
N LYS A 624 -3.93 -32.94 49.99
CA LYS A 624 -2.55 -33.18 50.45
C LYS A 624 -2.27 -34.66 50.71
N SER A 625 -0.99 -35.00 50.80
CA SER A 625 -0.53 -36.31 51.27
C SER A 625 -0.79 -36.47 52.78
N PRO A 626 -1.19 -37.66 53.26
CA PRO A 626 -1.48 -38.89 52.53
C PRO A 626 -2.93 -38.99 52.02
N ILE A 627 -3.17 -39.82 50.98
CA ILE A 627 -4.51 -40.21 50.51
C ILE A 627 -4.88 -41.57 51.08
N THR A 628 -6.11 -41.71 51.60
CA THR A 628 -6.65 -42.99 52.06
C THR A 628 -7.71 -43.50 51.10
N MET A 629 -7.56 -44.75 50.67
CA MET A 629 -8.54 -45.48 49.88
C MET A 629 -9.18 -46.54 50.76
N SER A 630 -10.50 -46.49 50.88
CA SER A 630 -11.29 -47.38 51.75
C SER A 630 -12.09 -48.39 50.92
N TRP A 631 -12.64 -49.40 51.59
CA TRP A 631 -13.51 -50.43 50.99
C TRP A 631 -12.81 -51.31 49.94
N LEU A 632 -11.49 -51.48 50.06
CA LEU A 632 -10.70 -52.38 49.23
C LEU A 632 -10.82 -53.82 49.73
N GLN A 633 -10.87 -54.81 48.84
CA GLN A 633 -10.94 -56.20 49.28
C GLN A 633 -9.64 -56.68 49.95
N GLY A 634 -9.76 -57.31 51.12
CA GLY A 634 -8.65 -57.96 51.83
C GLY A 634 -8.03 -59.11 51.02
N GLY A 635 -6.74 -59.38 51.22
CA GLY A 635 -6.03 -60.47 50.52
C GLY A 635 -5.58 -60.15 49.09
N VAL A 636 -5.82 -58.93 48.60
CA VAL A 636 -5.46 -58.51 47.24
C VAL A 636 -4.27 -57.54 47.27
N THR A 637 -3.36 -57.68 46.30
CA THR A 637 -2.28 -56.73 46.04
C THR A 637 -2.74 -55.70 45.01
N TYR A 638 -2.71 -54.43 45.40
CA TYR A 638 -3.02 -53.31 44.51
C TYR A 638 -1.75 -52.59 44.09
N THR A 639 -1.70 -52.17 42.83
CA THR A 639 -0.67 -51.28 42.29
C THR A 639 -1.26 -49.89 42.11
N CYS A 640 -0.62 -48.91 42.71
CA CYS A 640 -1.14 -47.56 42.81
C CYS A 640 -0.26 -46.54 42.10
N THR A 641 -0.90 -45.57 41.47
CA THR A 641 -0.29 -44.33 40.99
C THR A 641 -0.99 -43.14 41.63
N VAL A 642 -0.33 -41.99 41.66
CA VAL A 642 -0.92 -40.72 42.06
C VAL A 642 -0.57 -39.64 41.05
N VAL A 643 -1.53 -38.79 40.71
CA VAL A 643 -1.32 -37.61 39.86
C VAL A 643 -1.56 -36.34 40.68
N ALA A 644 -0.82 -35.27 40.39
CA ALA A 644 -1.14 -33.92 40.87
C ALA A 644 -2.08 -33.22 39.89
N LYS A 645 -3.01 -32.42 40.41
CA LYS A 645 -4.02 -31.68 39.63
C LYS A 645 -3.82 -30.17 39.79
N SER A 646 -3.89 -29.43 38.69
CA SER A 646 -4.02 -27.96 38.67
C SER A 646 -5.36 -27.54 38.02
N ALA A 647 -5.59 -26.23 37.94
CA ALA A 647 -6.70 -25.67 37.17
C ALA A 647 -6.62 -26.06 35.67
N SER A 648 -5.41 -26.23 35.15
CA SER A 648 -5.12 -26.55 33.75
C SER A 648 -5.21 -28.05 33.43
N GLY A 649 -5.37 -28.92 34.43
CA GLY A 649 -5.51 -30.37 34.25
C GLY A 649 -4.64 -31.23 35.17
N ASN A 650 -4.55 -32.52 34.85
CA ASN A 650 -3.73 -33.48 35.60
C ASN A 650 -2.32 -33.58 35.01
N GLY A 651 -1.31 -33.52 35.89
CA GLY A 651 0.07 -33.84 35.54
C GLY A 651 0.28 -35.34 35.26
N PRO A 652 1.49 -35.73 34.86
CA PRO A 652 1.84 -37.14 34.68
C PRO A 652 1.71 -37.91 35.99
N ALA A 653 1.41 -39.20 35.88
CA ALA A 653 1.32 -40.08 37.02
C ALA A 653 2.69 -40.39 37.62
N SER A 654 2.71 -40.59 38.94
CA SER A 654 3.86 -41.16 39.63
C SER A 654 4.23 -42.51 39.02
N ALA A 655 5.49 -42.93 39.20
CA ALA A 655 5.85 -44.33 39.02
C ALA A 655 4.90 -45.23 39.86
N PRO A 656 4.42 -46.36 39.31
CA PRO A 656 3.51 -47.24 40.02
C PRO A 656 4.21 -47.90 41.22
N ARG A 657 3.48 -48.04 42.32
CA ARG A 657 3.96 -48.74 43.52
C ARG A 657 2.95 -49.76 44.00
N SER A 658 3.38 -50.99 44.22
CA SER A 658 2.52 -52.07 44.73
C SER A 658 2.52 -52.09 46.26
N ALA A 659 1.34 -52.26 46.85
CA ALA A 659 1.18 -52.46 48.29
C ALA A 659 1.59 -53.88 48.67
N LYS A 660 1.96 -54.10 49.94
CA LYS A 660 1.87 -55.46 50.51
C LYS A 660 0.40 -55.89 50.52
N THR A 661 0.15 -57.19 50.38
CA THR A 661 -1.21 -57.77 50.41
C THR A 661 -2.02 -57.22 51.58
N LEU A 662 -3.23 -56.73 51.30
CA LEU A 662 -4.14 -56.24 52.35
C LEU A 662 -4.40 -57.34 53.36
N LYS A 663 -4.39 -56.99 54.64
CA LYS A 663 -4.57 -57.97 55.73
C LYS A 663 -5.94 -58.64 55.59
N LEU A 664 -5.92 -59.98 55.59
CA LEU A 664 -7.10 -60.83 55.75
C LEU A 664 -7.37 -61.01 57.24
N PHE A 665 -8.63 -61.24 57.60
CA PHE A 665 -9.00 -61.53 58.98
C PHE A 665 -8.42 -62.87 59.41
#